data_AF-A0A388QLN1-F1
#
_entry.id   AF-A0A388QLN1-F1
#
_cell.length_a   1.000
_cell.length_b   1.000
_cell.length_c   1.000
_cell.angle_alpha   90.00
_cell.angle_beta   90.00
_cell.angle_gamma   90.00
#
_symmetry.space_group_name_H-M   'P 1'
#
loop_
_entity.id
_entity.type
_entity.pdbx_description
1 polymer ?
#
loop_
_entity_poly.entity_id
_entity_poly.type
_entity_poly.pdbx_seq_one_letter_code
_entity_poly.pdbx_strand_id
1 'polypeptide(L)'
;MELESLPSDDKKLFYENLVKLSINPGKKPEPFDIDIKVLTGDGSTLQLWQYQKCVINSYTPYLDENLFKVKFDGSLSSEIRDKTVFSCTGFTQDFVLKESIRKLDSLTVPILPSKENRADRILAQFSGGEFRNVTSFDSFSKFVPISKNPNFPISIPGNVIGEKPRFALEANPTKDKQPYYQQISRYVNPGKAPEPFDATIYLITGANNVLQTWKYTDCKAYNYATFFTDNSLVYKFIQKAGSEIREKTFFECNGLLFNPDVNLKELKTGYAYVPDDSSRAMVFSVHFEGADIAPAKTITSFSKFGPVTHEEIQLMIPNAPFGDEPKFYLDSLPGKDNQWYYQLMSKYINAGKVPEPFQVTISVMTGDATTLQNWKYSDCQVLLYKTFYSDTLILQKFTDTSHPEYRDRTIFQCTGLSFDGTSFVAEKTPEKSLYSVDFIPSSNSRIKNIVTTFSGGDFTEPLKIYTIGKFTPKVDQRSETSVQLVKFSTTIISNTESGGGASPATFGSPPDYCAPGESPPGCKPCPPNNPHCPDTPPIDPEEPPVDPEEPPVGCEDTDCITEPPVVPEEPGVPGSSSIALVSKPYLSTMQRNDYVKSTEFTITSLPSKDKMPYYDLVVSKFINPGAKPQPFDVAFDYVSGDGTVLQSWNYADCDLKNFDLKSADSLLSFSLSGRKGISDIVDVSTFQCNGFSVDFDQRKSNIQQDIVTVPSLYDMATLNIVSLYGGELQNERTSALVQEVETHSDSNISLGGLPNAQHKDAYDFISRYLNPGKTPELIDVRIDTVTGDGTILYSVVYADCNVDDSALYYNDGMVIIRYVPGLKPEIRGQSILDCAGESFKTSPQKDPLFYPTGNLKKISPMIQRAVGIPSEGVVCAEGHDLLIRPPKNVPLCVKTEHVSKFEQSGWIKPSEREKRNASDVLQTILPTNDERAASFTITFEGTDITPAQTVKTFSKFVPIADENSAVLRPSTPLDSSAKAFYLESLPSKDKSWYYELASRYVNAGAKPELFNVIIEVNDGKGDVLQTWKYRECEIDNFVTYYDDSLFTYKMHQKWQSEFKDKSIFSCAGLTINS
;
A
#
# COMPACT_ATOMS: atom_id res chain seq x y z
N MET A 1 18.45 -10.69 22.26
CA MET A 1 18.18 -9.42 22.98
C MET A 1 18.52 -8.26 22.07
N GLU A 2 17.84 -7.13 22.21
CA GLU A 2 18.09 -5.91 21.44
C GLU A 2 18.03 -4.69 22.36
N LEU A 3 18.86 -3.67 22.10
CA LEU A 3 18.77 -2.35 22.73
C LEU A 3 18.82 -1.28 21.64
N GLU A 4 17.91 -0.31 21.72
CA GLU A 4 17.85 0.88 20.86
C GLU A 4 18.04 2.15 21.72
N SER A 5 18.81 3.14 21.25
CA SER A 5 19.17 4.30 22.07
C SER A 5 19.56 5.54 21.26
N LEU A 6 19.65 6.70 21.93
CA LEU A 6 20.28 7.91 21.37
C LEU A 6 21.82 7.86 21.49
N PRO A 7 22.60 7.99 20.42
CA PRO A 7 24.05 8.04 20.54
C PRO A 7 24.51 9.32 21.25
N SER A 8 25.22 9.18 22.37
CA SER A 8 25.57 10.30 23.23
C SER A 8 26.84 10.09 24.05
N ASP A 9 27.46 11.18 24.51
CA ASP A 9 28.75 11.16 25.21
C ASP A 9 28.77 10.28 26.49
N ASP A 10 27.63 10.10 27.17
CA ASP A 10 27.48 9.18 28.30
C ASP A 10 27.66 7.69 27.93
N LYS A 11 27.46 7.33 26.65
CA LYS A 11 27.64 5.96 26.12
C LYS A 11 29.02 5.73 25.51
N LYS A 12 29.93 6.70 25.59
CA LYS A 12 31.29 6.58 25.06
C LYS A 12 32.01 5.31 25.54
N LEU A 13 31.86 4.98 26.83
CA LEU A 13 32.41 3.74 27.41
C LEU A 13 31.80 2.45 26.83
N PHE A 14 30.53 2.46 26.41
CA PHE A 14 29.89 1.32 25.73
C PHE A 14 30.47 1.14 24.32
N TYR A 15 30.66 2.23 23.57
CA TYR A 15 31.29 2.16 22.25
C TYR A 15 32.76 1.73 22.32
N GLU A 16 33.52 2.25 23.29
CA GLU A 16 34.96 2.00 23.41
C GLU A 16 35.28 0.60 23.98
N ASN A 17 34.52 0.11 24.95
CA ASN A 17 34.83 -1.16 25.64
C ASN A 17 34.07 -2.38 25.11
N LEU A 18 32.91 -2.21 24.46
CA LEU A 18 32.12 -3.34 23.95
C LEU A 18 32.02 -3.34 22.41
N VAL A 19 31.53 -2.26 21.81
CA VAL A 19 31.31 -2.20 20.35
C VAL A 19 32.63 -2.23 19.58
N LYS A 20 33.63 -1.42 19.96
CA LYS A 20 34.97 -1.37 19.33
C LYS A 20 35.70 -2.71 19.37
N LEU A 21 35.61 -3.43 20.50
CA LEU A 21 36.21 -4.77 20.64
C LEU A 21 35.44 -5.86 19.87
N SER A 22 34.16 -5.64 19.57
CA SER A 22 33.34 -6.58 18.81
C SER A 22 33.51 -6.40 17.29
N ILE A 23 33.59 -5.16 16.81
CA ILE A 23 33.71 -4.86 15.36
C ILE A 23 35.14 -5.02 14.85
N ASN A 24 36.17 -4.59 15.61
CA ASN A 24 37.56 -4.63 15.13
C ASN A 24 38.17 -6.03 15.31
N PRO A 25 38.46 -6.77 14.24
CA PRO A 25 38.97 -8.14 14.36
C PRO A 25 40.40 -8.15 14.94
N GLY A 26 40.55 -8.73 16.12
CA GLY A 26 41.86 -8.94 16.78
C GLY A 26 41.81 -9.96 17.92
N LYS A 27 40.71 -9.96 18.68
CA LYS A 27 40.25 -11.07 19.53
C LYS A 27 38.72 -11.14 19.42
N LYS A 28 38.11 -12.29 19.70
CA LYS A 28 36.67 -12.29 20.02
C LYS A 28 36.49 -11.63 21.40
N PRO A 29 35.46 -10.80 21.61
CA PRO A 29 35.06 -10.36 22.94
C PRO A 29 34.83 -11.55 23.86
N GLU A 30 35.18 -11.40 25.14
CA GLU A 30 34.73 -12.33 26.17
C GLU A 30 33.24 -12.08 26.44
N PRO A 31 32.40 -13.13 26.59
CA PRO A 31 30.98 -12.94 26.88
C PRO A 31 30.76 -12.23 28.22
N PHE A 32 29.80 -11.31 28.27
CA PHE A 32 29.51 -10.47 29.44
C PHE A 32 28.04 -10.56 29.85
N ASP A 33 27.75 -10.32 31.13
CA ASP A 33 26.38 -10.33 31.64
C ASP A 33 25.76 -8.91 31.55
N ILE A 34 24.43 -8.83 31.40
CA ILE A 34 23.69 -7.56 31.25
C ILE A 34 22.50 -7.52 32.21
N ASP A 35 22.53 -6.58 33.16
CA ASP A 35 21.39 -6.23 34.01
C ASP A 35 20.60 -5.07 33.41
N ILE A 36 19.30 -5.25 33.18
CA ILE A 36 18.33 -4.18 32.84
C ILE A 36 17.42 -3.95 34.03
N LYS A 37 17.19 -2.69 34.40
CA LYS A 37 16.28 -2.30 35.50
C LYS A 37 15.12 -1.47 34.97
N VAL A 38 13.91 -2.01 35.07
CA VAL A 38 12.68 -1.25 34.83
C VAL A 38 12.42 -0.39 36.06
N LEU A 39 12.37 0.94 35.91
CA LEU A 39 12.20 1.89 37.01
C LEU A 39 10.84 2.59 36.95
N THR A 40 10.20 2.82 38.10
CA THR A 40 9.05 3.73 38.21
C THR A 40 9.50 5.19 38.34
N GLY A 41 8.59 6.14 38.11
CA GLY A 41 8.90 7.58 38.10
C GLY A 41 9.39 8.20 39.41
N ASP A 42 9.41 7.44 40.50
CA ASP A 42 10.02 7.77 41.80
C ASP A 42 11.43 7.17 41.98
N GLY A 43 11.98 6.52 40.95
CA GLY A 43 13.30 5.91 40.91
C GLY A 43 13.38 4.51 41.54
N SER A 44 12.30 3.94 42.06
CA SER A 44 12.33 2.55 42.55
C SER A 44 12.30 1.54 41.40
N THR A 45 13.02 0.43 41.54
CA THR A 45 13.01 -0.66 40.55
C THR A 45 11.73 -1.48 40.67
N LEU A 46 11.07 -1.73 39.54
CA LEU A 46 9.87 -2.57 39.39
C LEU A 46 10.22 -3.99 38.92
N GLN A 47 11.23 -4.12 38.08
CA GLN A 47 11.71 -5.39 37.53
C GLN A 47 13.23 -5.34 37.31
N LEU A 48 13.93 -6.47 37.52
CA LEU A 48 15.33 -6.68 37.19
C LEU A 48 15.43 -7.84 36.18
N TRP A 49 15.98 -7.56 35.00
CA TRP A 49 16.18 -8.57 33.95
C TRP A 49 17.68 -8.84 33.84
N GLN A 50 18.10 -10.10 33.89
CA GLN A 50 19.51 -10.47 33.87
C GLN A 50 19.78 -11.42 32.71
N TYR A 51 20.57 -10.98 31.74
CA TYR A 51 21.00 -11.80 30.60
C TYR A 51 22.45 -12.25 30.80
N GLN A 52 22.73 -13.53 30.55
CA GLN A 52 24.02 -14.15 30.87
C GLN A 52 24.84 -14.54 29.65
N LYS A 53 26.15 -14.24 29.70
CA LYS A 53 27.16 -14.52 28.67
C LYS A 53 26.73 -14.02 27.29
N CYS A 54 26.38 -12.74 27.24
CA CYS A 54 26.02 -12.05 26.02
C CYS A 54 27.24 -11.74 25.15
N VAL A 55 27.04 -11.75 23.84
CA VAL A 55 27.97 -11.26 22.81
C VAL A 55 27.20 -10.36 21.84
N ILE A 56 27.88 -9.36 21.27
CA ILE A 56 27.29 -8.48 20.24
C ILE A 56 27.32 -9.22 18.89
N ASN A 57 26.15 -9.33 18.24
CA ASN A 57 26.01 -9.87 16.89
C ASN A 57 26.11 -8.77 15.82
N SER A 58 25.49 -7.61 16.10
CA SER A 58 25.48 -6.47 15.19
C SER A 58 25.29 -5.15 15.94
N TYR A 59 25.76 -4.07 15.32
CA TYR A 59 25.65 -2.71 15.84
C TYR A 59 25.38 -1.73 14.68
N THR A 60 24.35 -0.88 14.82
CA THR A 60 23.81 -0.09 13.70
C THR A 60 23.33 1.28 14.17
N PRO A 61 24.11 2.36 13.97
CA PRO A 61 23.58 3.72 13.97
C PRO A 61 22.72 3.95 12.73
N TYR A 62 21.63 4.70 12.87
CA TYR A 62 20.74 5.09 11.77
C TYR A 62 20.03 6.40 12.11
N LEU A 63 19.56 7.12 11.08
CA LEU A 63 18.65 8.24 11.28
C LEU A 63 17.21 7.71 11.37
N ASP A 64 16.53 7.92 12.50
CA ASP A 64 15.11 7.62 12.62
C ASP A 64 14.27 8.79 12.10
N GLU A 65 13.97 8.74 10.81
CA GLU A 65 13.17 9.75 10.09
C GLU A 65 11.67 9.59 10.27
N ASN A 66 11.19 8.48 10.85
CA ASN A 66 9.76 8.18 10.92
C ASN A 66 9.09 9.11 11.93
N LEU A 67 8.36 10.12 11.44
CA LEU A 67 7.64 11.10 12.25
C LEU A 67 6.45 10.49 13.02
N PHE A 68 6.09 9.23 12.76
CA PHE A 68 5.17 8.49 13.62
C PHE A 68 5.81 7.88 14.85
N LYS A 69 7.15 7.80 14.96
CA LYS A 69 7.77 7.53 16.26
C LYS A 69 7.77 8.82 17.06
N VAL A 70 7.19 8.81 18.26
CA VAL A 70 7.47 9.82 19.27
C VAL A 70 8.96 9.69 19.60
N LYS A 71 9.71 10.71 19.19
CA LYS A 71 11.16 10.75 19.38
C LYS A 71 11.48 10.74 20.86
N PHE A 72 12.67 10.24 21.23
CA PHE A 72 13.14 10.36 22.60
C PHE A 72 13.07 11.83 23.04
N ASP A 73 13.40 12.79 22.15
CA ASP A 73 13.27 14.24 22.41
C ASP A 73 11.85 14.80 22.61
N GLY A 74 10.81 13.96 22.53
CA GLY A 74 9.42 14.33 22.78
C GLY A 74 8.81 15.23 21.69
N SER A 75 9.50 15.42 20.57
CA SER A 75 9.05 16.22 19.44
C SER A 75 8.94 15.40 18.14
N LEU A 76 8.48 16.03 17.07
CA LEU A 76 8.31 15.42 15.75
C LEU A 76 9.49 15.82 14.86
N SER A 77 10.67 15.35 15.25
CA SER A 77 11.97 15.58 14.62
C SER A 77 12.50 14.30 13.96
N SER A 78 13.60 14.39 13.20
CA SER A 78 14.50 13.24 13.06
C SER A 78 15.50 13.23 14.20
N GLU A 79 15.84 12.06 14.72
CA GLU A 79 16.97 11.91 15.64
C GLU A 79 17.86 10.74 15.18
N ILE A 80 19.18 10.87 15.37
CA ILE A 80 20.09 9.75 15.16
C ILE A 80 19.87 8.77 16.34
N ARG A 81 19.64 7.50 16.02
CA ARG A 81 19.53 6.40 16.97
C ARG A 81 20.67 5.39 16.72
N ASP A 82 20.97 4.58 17.72
CA ASP A 82 21.72 3.34 17.55
C ASP A 82 20.92 2.12 18.01
N LYS A 83 21.27 0.97 17.45
CA LYS A 83 20.68 -0.33 17.72
C LYS A 83 21.78 -1.37 17.86
N THR A 84 21.76 -2.12 18.97
CA THR A 84 22.71 -3.22 19.24
C THR A 84 21.94 -4.52 19.46
N VAL A 85 22.32 -5.58 18.74
CA VAL A 85 21.72 -6.91 18.88
C VAL A 85 22.69 -7.84 19.61
N PHE A 86 22.20 -8.51 20.64
CA PHE A 86 22.97 -9.40 21.50
C PHE A 86 22.43 -10.83 21.45
N SER A 87 23.32 -11.80 21.29
CA SER A 87 23.06 -13.22 21.59
C SER A 87 23.53 -13.52 23.01
N CYS A 88 22.68 -14.13 23.83
CA CYS A 88 22.96 -14.45 25.24
C CYS A 88 22.55 -15.90 25.52
N THR A 89 23.21 -16.56 26.47
CA THR A 89 23.00 -18.00 26.75
C THR A 89 22.07 -18.29 27.93
N GLY A 90 21.69 -17.27 28.70
CA GLY A 90 20.73 -17.37 29.78
C GLY A 90 19.97 -16.06 29.98
N PHE A 91 18.80 -16.15 30.60
CA PHE A 91 17.92 -15.05 30.95
C PHE A 91 17.16 -15.41 32.24
N THR A 92 17.01 -14.44 33.14
CA THR A 92 16.17 -14.52 34.35
C THR A 92 15.52 -13.17 34.61
N GLN A 93 14.30 -13.16 35.17
CA GLN A 93 13.52 -11.95 35.42
C GLN A 93 13.02 -11.93 36.86
N ASP A 94 13.65 -11.10 37.71
CA ASP A 94 13.25 -10.92 39.10
C ASP A 94 12.31 -9.72 39.28
N PHE A 95 11.24 -9.96 40.02
CA PHE A 95 10.23 -8.99 40.45
C PHE A 95 10.14 -8.92 41.98
N VAL A 96 10.66 -9.93 42.70
CA VAL A 96 10.66 -10.03 44.15
C VAL A 96 12.03 -9.61 44.66
N LEU A 97 12.34 -8.33 44.47
CA LEU A 97 13.65 -7.74 44.74
C LEU A 97 14.00 -7.83 46.24
N LYS A 98 14.68 -8.92 46.62
CA LYS A 98 14.92 -9.33 48.03
C LYS A 98 15.78 -8.38 48.86
N GLU A 99 16.48 -7.45 48.20
CA GLU A 99 17.16 -6.34 48.87
C GLU A 99 16.81 -5.01 48.20
N SER A 100 16.97 -3.92 48.96
CA SER A 100 17.07 -2.58 48.38
C SER A 100 18.35 -2.50 47.54
N ILE A 101 18.25 -2.79 46.23
CA ILE A 101 19.35 -2.71 45.26
C ILE A 101 19.70 -1.24 44.98
N ARG A 102 20.21 -0.55 46.01
CA ARG A 102 20.56 0.87 46.12
C ARG A 102 19.51 1.83 45.56
N LYS A 103 18.97 2.70 46.42
CA LYS A 103 18.51 4.02 45.94
C LYS A 103 19.64 4.60 45.07
N LEU A 104 19.33 4.98 43.84
CA LEU A 104 20.32 5.56 42.93
C LEU A 104 20.58 7.00 43.41
N ASP A 105 21.52 7.15 44.34
CA ASP A 105 21.58 8.29 45.28
C ASP A 105 21.60 9.66 44.59
N SER A 106 20.45 10.34 44.64
CA SER A 106 20.23 11.72 44.18
C SER A 106 20.61 12.04 42.72
N LEU A 107 21.00 11.05 41.92
CA LEU A 107 21.22 11.25 40.50
C LEU A 107 19.86 11.42 39.82
N THR A 108 19.50 12.70 39.63
CA THR A 108 18.69 13.10 38.48
C THR A 108 19.49 12.81 37.22
N VAL A 109 19.66 11.53 36.87
CA VAL A 109 20.06 11.12 35.54
C VAL A 109 19.00 11.73 34.62
N PRO A 110 19.35 12.66 33.72
CA PRO A 110 18.38 13.12 32.77
C PRO A 110 18.09 11.91 31.88
N ILE A 111 16.84 11.43 31.90
CA ILE A 111 16.39 10.22 31.17
C ILE A 111 16.72 10.33 29.66
N LEU A 112 16.96 11.56 29.22
CA LEU A 112 17.49 11.98 27.93
C LEU A 112 18.82 12.75 28.10
N PRO A 113 19.87 12.45 27.30
CA PRO A 113 21.05 13.31 27.20
C PRO A 113 20.70 14.72 26.70
N SER A 114 21.54 15.74 26.98
CA SER A 114 21.38 17.09 26.39
C SER A 114 21.52 17.05 24.85
N LYS A 115 20.96 18.02 24.12
CA LYS A 115 21.13 18.07 22.64
C LYS A 115 22.61 18.24 22.25
N GLU A 116 23.37 18.99 23.04
CA GLU A 116 24.82 19.19 22.86
C GLU A 116 25.63 17.88 22.94
N ASN A 117 25.21 16.95 23.81
CA ASN A 117 25.93 15.69 24.07
C ASN A 117 25.46 14.51 23.18
N ARG A 118 24.47 14.72 22.30
CA ARG A 118 23.98 13.69 21.35
C ARG A 118 24.63 13.85 19.99
N ALA A 119 24.74 12.76 19.23
CA ALA A 119 25.01 12.79 17.80
C ALA A 119 23.95 13.63 17.07
N ASP A 120 24.41 14.57 16.26
CA ASP A 120 23.64 15.67 15.66
C ASP A 120 23.86 15.75 14.14
N ARG A 121 25.06 15.41 13.66
CA ARG A 121 25.39 15.39 12.23
C ARG A 121 26.35 14.27 11.85
N ILE A 122 26.41 14.02 10.55
CA ILE A 122 27.34 13.09 9.90
C ILE A 122 28.37 13.91 9.11
N LEU A 123 29.64 13.50 9.14
CA LEU A 123 30.67 13.97 8.22
C LEU A 123 31.23 12.75 7.46
N ALA A 124 31.21 12.80 6.13
CA ALA A 124 31.82 11.79 5.28
C ALA A 124 33.15 12.30 4.70
N GLN A 125 34.21 11.52 4.81
CA GLN A 125 35.50 11.77 4.16
C GLN A 125 35.86 10.62 3.22
N PHE A 126 36.37 10.95 2.04
CA PHE A 126 36.82 9.97 1.05
C PHE A 126 38.26 10.25 0.61
N SER A 127 39.05 9.20 0.43
CA SER A 127 40.47 9.31 0.05
C SER A 127 40.98 8.06 -0.65
N GLY A 128 41.95 8.23 -1.56
CA GLY A 128 42.52 7.11 -2.32
C GLY A 128 41.73 6.77 -3.59
N GLY A 129 42.31 5.89 -4.41
CA GLY A 129 41.88 5.69 -5.80
C GLY A 129 41.84 7.03 -6.55
N GLU A 130 40.71 7.33 -7.18
CA GLU A 130 40.49 8.60 -7.88
C GLU A 130 40.32 9.82 -6.94
N PHE A 131 40.10 9.64 -5.63
CA PHE A 131 40.16 10.73 -4.65
C PHE A 131 41.62 11.09 -4.33
N ARG A 132 42.24 11.84 -5.25
CA ARG A 132 43.65 12.30 -5.18
C ARG A 132 43.99 13.14 -3.94
N ASN A 133 42.99 13.72 -3.29
CA ASN A 133 43.08 14.40 -2.01
C ASN A 133 41.94 13.92 -1.10
N VAL A 134 42.09 14.07 0.22
CA VAL A 134 40.99 13.84 1.16
C VAL A 134 39.88 14.85 0.90
N THR A 135 38.73 14.39 0.42
CA THR A 135 37.55 15.22 0.18
C THR A 135 36.53 14.97 1.29
N SER A 136 35.98 16.05 1.86
CA SER A 136 35.06 16.00 3.01
C SER A 136 33.70 16.60 2.64
N PHE A 137 32.62 15.96 3.08
CA PHE A 137 31.24 16.40 2.85
C PHE A 137 30.46 16.35 4.16
N ASP A 138 29.99 17.51 4.61
CA ASP A 138 29.12 17.75 5.78
C ASP A 138 27.63 17.88 5.39
N SER A 139 27.34 17.81 4.10
CA SER A 139 26.00 17.90 3.48
C SER A 139 25.30 16.54 3.33
N PHE A 140 25.77 15.49 4.03
CA PHE A 140 25.12 14.17 4.11
C PHE A 140 24.23 14.08 5.34
N SER A 141 22.93 13.92 5.11
CA SER A 141 21.91 13.95 6.16
C SER A 141 21.80 12.61 6.92
N LYS A 142 22.15 11.50 6.27
CA LYS A 142 21.89 10.14 6.78
C LYS A 142 22.96 9.14 6.35
N PHE A 143 23.31 8.25 7.28
CA PHE A 143 24.26 7.14 7.15
C PHE A 143 23.61 5.88 7.72
N VAL A 144 23.74 4.76 7.00
CA VAL A 144 23.18 3.46 7.40
C VAL A 144 24.17 2.36 7.03
N PRO A 145 24.77 1.63 7.98
CA PRO A 145 25.44 0.36 7.71
C PRO A 145 24.44 -0.66 7.16
N ILE A 146 24.86 -1.49 6.20
CA ILE A 146 23.99 -2.44 5.48
C ILE A 146 24.48 -3.87 5.67
N SER A 147 23.55 -4.79 5.98
CA SER A 147 23.77 -6.23 5.93
C SER A 147 23.10 -6.85 4.71
N LYS A 148 23.64 -7.97 4.21
CA LYS A 148 23.04 -8.68 3.08
C LYS A 148 22.17 -9.83 3.59
N ASN A 149 20.84 -9.66 3.54
CA ASN A 149 19.95 -10.80 3.71
C ASN A 149 20.06 -11.73 2.47
N PRO A 150 20.40 -13.02 2.60
CA PRO A 150 20.47 -13.92 1.45
C PRO A 150 19.08 -14.28 0.88
N ASN A 151 18.01 -14.12 1.67
CA ASN A 151 16.65 -14.51 1.30
C ASN A 151 15.80 -13.36 0.75
N PHE A 152 16.30 -12.11 0.78
CA PHE A 152 15.59 -10.92 0.32
C PHE A 152 16.53 -10.03 -0.50
N PRO A 153 16.11 -9.48 -1.66
CA PRO A 153 16.95 -8.64 -2.51
C PRO A 153 17.18 -7.21 -1.97
N ILE A 154 16.63 -6.89 -0.79
CA ILE A 154 16.62 -5.54 -0.19
C ILE A 154 17.78 -5.41 0.81
N SER A 155 18.53 -4.30 0.73
CA SER A 155 19.54 -3.94 1.73
C SER A 155 18.89 -3.58 3.07
N ILE A 156 19.15 -4.38 4.12
CA ILE A 156 18.59 -4.16 5.47
C ILE A 156 19.58 -3.34 6.32
N PRO A 157 19.12 -2.35 7.12
CA PRO A 157 19.96 -1.68 8.11
C PRO A 157 20.58 -2.68 9.09
N GLY A 158 21.92 -2.72 9.12
CA GLY A 158 22.67 -3.69 9.91
C GLY A 158 24.17 -3.63 9.65
N ASN A 159 25.00 -3.88 10.66
CA ASN A 159 26.38 -4.32 10.44
C ASN A 159 26.56 -5.67 11.15
N VAL A 160 26.49 -6.77 10.41
CA VAL A 160 26.68 -8.13 10.95
C VAL A 160 28.17 -8.38 11.11
N ILE A 161 28.59 -8.64 12.35
CA ILE A 161 30.01 -8.76 12.68
C ILE A 161 30.60 -10.02 12.04
N GLY A 162 31.54 -9.82 11.11
CA GLY A 162 32.20 -10.88 10.34
C GLY A 162 31.76 -10.99 8.87
N GLU A 163 30.73 -10.25 8.43
CA GLU A 163 30.40 -10.11 7.02
C GLU A 163 31.28 -9.06 6.30
N LYS A 164 31.20 -8.99 4.97
CA LYS A 164 31.81 -7.89 4.21
C LYS A 164 31.07 -6.58 4.52
N PRO A 165 31.78 -5.54 5.00
CA PRO A 165 31.14 -4.29 5.40
C PRO A 165 30.56 -3.53 4.20
N ARG A 166 29.31 -3.08 4.37
CA ARG A 166 28.56 -2.27 3.40
C ARG A 166 27.90 -1.11 4.13
N PHE A 167 27.62 -0.02 3.41
CA PHE A 167 26.85 1.10 3.94
C PHE A 167 26.17 1.88 2.81
N ALA A 168 25.21 2.73 3.18
CA ALA A 168 24.67 3.77 2.32
C ALA A 168 24.79 5.15 2.97
N LEU A 169 24.86 6.17 2.10
CA LEU A 169 24.73 7.58 2.44
C LEU A 169 23.54 8.18 1.68
N GLU A 170 22.83 9.10 2.33
CA GLU A 170 21.62 9.73 1.78
C GLU A 170 21.57 11.22 2.16
N ALA A 171 21.12 12.06 1.22
CA ALA A 171 21.13 13.52 1.31
C ALA A 171 20.13 14.18 0.34
N ASN A 172 20.06 15.51 0.31
CA ASN A 172 19.62 16.22 -0.90
C ASN A 172 20.79 16.32 -1.92
N PRO A 173 20.52 16.32 -3.24
CA PRO A 173 21.52 16.66 -4.22
C PRO A 173 21.85 18.16 -4.21
N THR A 174 23.14 18.50 -4.23
CA THR A 174 23.64 19.86 -3.95
C THR A 174 24.92 20.21 -4.72
N LYS A 175 25.18 21.52 -4.91
CA LYS A 175 26.34 22.01 -5.66
C LYS A 175 27.70 21.62 -5.06
N ASP A 176 27.82 21.55 -3.73
CA ASP A 176 29.05 21.13 -3.05
C ASP A 176 29.44 19.67 -3.38
N LYS A 177 28.47 18.83 -3.73
CA LYS A 177 28.67 17.43 -4.15
C LYS A 177 29.05 17.26 -5.62
N GLN A 178 29.28 18.33 -6.40
CA GLN A 178 29.78 18.21 -7.78
C GLN A 178 31.01 17.26 -7.91
N PRO A 179 32.05 17.32 -7.05
CA PRO A 179 33.20 16.41 -7.15
C PRO A 179 32.84 14.94 -6.85
N TYR A 180 31.79 14.72 -6.07
CA TYR A 180 31.25 13.40 -5.74
C TYR A 180 30.50 12.81 -6.95
N TYR A 181 29.62 13.57 -7.61
CA TYR A 181 28.92 13.11 -8.82
C TYR A 181 29.89 12.75 -9.96
N GLN A 182 30.98 13.53 -10.13
CA GLN A 182 32.05 13.26 -11.10
C GLN A 182 32.90 12.01 -10.78
N GLN A 183 32.76 11.45 -9.57
CA GLN A 183 33.39 10.21 -9.15
C GLN A 183 32.40 9.04 -9.28
N ILE A 184 31.16 9.22 -8.81
CA ILE A 184 30.06 8.23 -8.94
C ILE A 184 29.73 7.92 -10.42
N SER A 185 29.83 8.90 -11.33
CA SER A 185 29.62 8.65 -12.76
C SER A 185 30.59 7.65 -13.39
N ARG A 186 31.75 7.41 -12.77
CA ARG A 186 32.73 6.40 -13.19
C ARG A 186 32.44 5.00 -12.65
N TYR A 187 31.40 4.85 -11.82
CA TYR A 187 30.83 3.57 -11.42
C TYR A 187 29.61 3.21 -12.30
N VAL A 188 28.84 4.22 -12.75
CA VAL A 188 27.72 4.03 -13.69
C VAL A 188 28.21 3.84 -15.14
N ASN A 189 29.18 4.65 -15.59
CA ASN A 189 29.69 4.65 -16.95
C ASN A 189 31.20 4.24 -16.98
N PRO A 190 31.60 3.05 -16.49
CA PRO A 190 32.98 2.80 -16.08
C PRO A 190 34.05 3.07 -17.16
N GLY A 191 33.95 2.42 -18.32
CA GLY A 191 34.97 2.47 -19.40
C GLY A 191 36.30 1.77 -19.04
N LYS A 192 36.77 1.96 -17.81
CA LYS A 192 37.75 1.17 -17.05
C LYS A 192 37.09 0.87 -15.69
N ALA A 193 37.40 -0.26 -15.05
CA ALA A 193 37.01 -0.45 -13.66
C ALA A 193 37.57 0.68 -12.77
N PRO A 194 36.73 1.41 -12.00
CA PRO A 194 37.19 2.50 -11.14
C PRO A 194 38.03 1.97 -9.97
N GLU A 195 38.97 2.80 -9.51
CA GLU A 195 39.92 2.40 -8.46
C GLU A 195 39.29 2.52 -7.06
N PRO A 196 39.44 1.50 -6.18
CA PRO A 196 38.90 1.52 -4.83
C PRO A 196 39.44 2.67 -3.97
N PHE A 197 38.64 3.06 -2.98
CA PHE A 197 38.93 4.18 -2.07
C PHE A 197 38.64 3.82 -0.61
N ASP A 198 39.24 4.56 0.33
CA ASP A 198 38.86 4.54 1.74
C ASP A 198 37.73 5.55 1.98
N ALA A 199 36.79 5.21 2.87
CA ALA A 199 35.70 6.09 3.29
C ALA A 199 35.62 6.14 4.82
N THR A 200 35.71 7.32 5.41
CA THR A 200 35.62 7.51 6.87
C THR A 200 34.41 8.35 7.23
N ILE A 201 33.49 7.78 8.00
CA ILE A 201 32.24 8.41 8.43
C ILE A 201 32.34 8.75 9.93
N TYR A 202 32.09 10.00 10.29
CA TYR A 202 32.10 10.46 11.67
C TYR A 202 30.67 10.80 12.12
N LEU A 203 30.27 10.33 13.31
CA LEU A 203 29.11 10.84 14.02
C LEU A 203 29.59 11.91 15.01
N ILE A 204 29.11 13.13 14.81
CA ILE A 204 29.57 14.33 15.53
C ILE A 204 28.42 14.88 16.38
N THR A 205 28.70 15.26 17.62
CA THR A 205 27.70 15.78 18.55
C THR A 205 27.36 17.26 18.31
N GLY A 206 26.28 17.74 18.92
CA GLY A 206 25.96 19.18 18.93
C GLY A 206 27.12 20.05 19.42
N ALA A 207 27.90 19.55 20.40
CA ALA A 207 29.12 20.19 20.93
C ALA A 207 30.38 20.05 20.04
N ASN A 208 30.24 19.57 18.79
CA ASN A 208 31.33 19.24 17.86
C ASN A 208 32.27 18.09 18.30
N ASN A 209 31.90 17.29 19.32
CA ASN A 209 32.69 16.11 19.71
C ASN A 209 32.53 14.99 18.68
N VAL A 210 33.61 14.29 18.32
CA VAL A 210 33.50 13.01 17.59
C VAL A 210 33.07 11.93 18.59
N LEU A 211 31.85 11.41 18.41
CA LEU A 211 31.31 10.33 19.23
C LEU A 211 31.71 8.96 18.68
N GLN A 212 31.63 8.80 17.35
CA GLN A 212 31.95 7.55 16.66
C GLN A 212 32.65 7.82 15.32
N THR A 213 33.55 6.92 14.94
CA THR A 213 34.28 6.95 13.66
C THR A 213 34.22 5.58 13.01
N TRP A 214 33.76 5.52 11.76
CA TRP A 214 33.70 4.31 10.95
C TRP A 214 34.64 4.47 9.76
N LYS A 215 35.85 3.90 9.83
CA LYS A 215 36.76 3.86 8.69
C LYS A 215 36.55 2.57 7.91
N TYR A 216 35.89 2.66 6.76
CA TYR A 216 35.82 1.62 5.76
C TYR A 216 37.02 1.73 4.82
N THR A 217 37.53 0.58 4.36
CA THR A 217 38.72 0.49 3.50
C THR A 217 38.48 -0.37 2.26
N ASP A 218 39.12 0.00 1.16
CA ASP A 218 39.02 -0.72 -0.12
C ASP A 218 37.54 -0.87 -0.55
N CYS A 219 36.90 0.29 -0.71
CA CYS A 219 35.50 0.46 -1.07
C CYS A 219 35.29 0.75 -2.56
N LYS A 220 34.13 0.33 -3.07
CA LYS A 220 33.53 0.74 -4.34
C LYS A 220 32.09 1.19 -4.11
N ALA A 221 31.59 2.13 -4.92
CA ALA A 221 30.16 2.31 -5.05
C ALA A 221 29.58 1.16 -5.91
N TYR A 222 28.36 0.70 -5.61
CA TYR A 222 27.68 -0.34 -6.42
C TYR A 222 26.27 0.04 -6.87
N ASN A 223 25.66 1.07 -6.28
CA ASN A 223 24.37 1.62 -6.69
C ASN A 223 24.28 3.11 -6.34
N TYR A 224 23.62 3.90 -7.19
CA TYR A 224 23.31 5.31 -6.99
C TYR A 224 21.90 5.58 -7.50
N ALA A 225 21.12 6.38 -6.77
CA ALA A 225 19.78 6.77 -7.16
C ALA A 225 19.48 8.22 -6.76
N THR A 226 18.61 8.87 -7.53
CA THR A 226 18.01 10.16 -7.19
C THR A 226 16.49 10.01 -7.27
N PHE A 227 15.78 10.37 -6.20
CA PHE A 227 14.36 10.04 -6.01
C PHE A 227 13.61 11.19 -5.33
N PHE A 228 12.28 11.22 -5.50
CA PHE A 228 11.43 12.27 -4.91
C PHE A 228 10.67 11.76 -3.67
N THR A 229 10.79 12.49 -2.56
CA THR A 229 10.23 12.09 -1.26
C THR A 229 9.05 12.98 -0.88
N ASP A 230 7.83 12.61 -1.27
CA ASP A 230 6.57 13.29 -0.90
C ASP A 230 5.91 12.74 0.37
N ASN A 231 6.38 11.63 0.93
CA ASN A 231 5.80 11.05 2.15
C ASN A 231 5.84 12.07 3.31
N SER A 232 4.68 12.46 3.84
CA SER A 232 4.52 13.48 4.90
C SER A 232 4.97 13.00 6.28
N LEU A 233 5.25 11.70 6.41
CA LEU A 233 5.66 10.99 7.62
C LEU A 233 7.18 10.83 7.73
N VAL A 234 7.93 11.16 6.68
CA VAL A 234 9.39 11.10 6.66
C VAL A 234 9.90 12.51 6.88
N TYR A 235 10.72 12.70 7.92
CA TYR A 235 11.41 13.96 8.20
C TYR A 235 12.15 14.46 6.95
N LYS A 236 12.14 15.78 6.71
CA LYS A 236 12.68 16.37 5.48
C LYS A 236 14.02 17.06 5.73
N PHE A 237 14.98 16.93 4.83
CA PHE A 237 16.32 17.51 4.98
C PHE A 237 16.37 19.02 4.63
N ILE A 238 15.21 19.68 4.61
CA ILE A 238 15.00 21.04 4.10
C ILE A 238 14.35 21.93 5.16
N GLN A 239 14.54 23.25 5.05
CA GLN A 239 14.18 24.22 6.11
C GLN A 239 12.67 24.37 6.37
N LYS A 240 11.79 23.86 5.49
CA LYS A 240 10.33 23.95 5.60
C LYS A 240 9.71 22.60 5.23
N ALA A 241 8.75 22.12 6.01
CA ALA A 241 8.05 20.87 5.67
C ALA A 241 7.41 20.95 4.28
N GLY A 242 7.86 20.08 3.38
CA GLY A 242 7.52 20.07 1.96
C GLY A 242 8.11 18.83 1.28
N SER A 243 7.97 18.74 -0.04
CA SER A 243 8.50 17.62 -0.82
C SER A 243 9.91 17.94 -1.33
N GLU A 244 10.76 16.93 -1.44
CA GLU A 244 12.18 17.11 -1.73
C GLU A 244 12.71 16.06 -2.71
N ILE A 245 13.73 16.45 -3.46
CA ILE A 245 14.59 15.52 -4.20
C ILE A 245 15.69 15.06 -3.25
N ARG A 246 15.92 13.74 -3.22
CA ARG A 246 16.99 13.07 -2.46
C ARG A 246 17.90 12.28 -3.37
N GLU A 247 19.09 12.01 -2.87
CA GLU A 247 20.05 11.07 -3.43
C GLU A 247 20.36 9.98 -2.40
N LYS A 248 20.65 8.76 -2.88
CA LYS A 248 21.16 7.65 -2.06
C LYS A 248 22.24 6.92 -2.83
N THR A 249 23.35 6.63 -2.15
CA THR A 249 24.49 5.88 -2.72
C THR A 249 24.82 4.70 -1.83
N PHE A 250 25.15 3.55 -2.44
CA PHE A 250 25.45 2.31 -1.74
C PHE A 250 26.88 1.86 -2.03
N PHE A 251 27.56 1.38 -0.98
CA PHE A 251 28.98 1.04 -0.98
C PHE A 251 29.23 -0.39 -0.49
N GLU A 252 30.17 -1.08 -1.12
CA GLU A 252 30.71 -2.36 -0.66
C GLU A 252 32.22 -2.22 -0.48
N CYS A 253 32.72 -2.66 0.68
CA CYS A 253 34.11 -2.50 1.09
C CYS A 253 34.69 -3.85 1.56
N ASN A 254 36.02 -3.99 1.51
CA ASN A 254 36.70 -5.20 1.98
C ASN A 254 37.16 -5.12 3.45
N GLY A 255 37.17 -3.94 4.08
CA GLY A 255 37.51 -3.78 5.50
C GLY A 255 36.76 -2.65 6.21
N LEU A 256 36.72 -2.74 7.54
CA LEU A 256 36.11 -1.78 8.45
C LEU A 256 36.90 -1.71 9.77
N LEU A 257 37.12 -0.49 10.27
CA LEU A 257 37.61 -0.19 11.60
C LEU A 257 36.65 0.80 12.28
N PHE A 258 36.13 0.42 13.45
CA PHE A 258 35.29 1.24 14.31
C PHE A 258 36.11 1.92 15.42
N ASN A 259 35.83 3.19 15.67
CA ASN A 259 36.56 4.09 16.57
C ASN A 259 38.10 3.94 16.49
N PRO A 260 38.73 3.99 15.29
CA PRO A 260 40.17 4.15 15.17
C PRO A 260 40.62 5.48 15.79
N ASP A 261 41.91 5.61 16.09
CA ASP A 261 42.44 6.83 16.73
C ASP A 261 42.53 7.97 15.68
N VAL A 262 41.82 9.07 15.93
CA VAL A 262 41.67 10.19 14.98
C VAL A 262 42.50 11.40 15.40
N ASN A 263 43.29 11.96 14.49
CA ASN A 263 43.88 13.29 14.71
C ASN A 263 42.80 14.37 14.56
N LEU A 264 42.21 14.79 15.67
CA LEU A 264 41.16 15.84 15.72
C LEU A 264 41.57 17.18 15.09
N LYS A 265 42.87 17.42 14.84
CA LYS A 265 43.37 18.63 14.16
C LYS A 265 43.17 18.63 12.64
N GLU A 266 42.91 17.47 12.05
CA GLU A 266 42.65 17.33 10.60
C GLU A 266 41.16 17.43 10.25
N LEU A 267 40.28 17.31 11.26
CA LEU A 267 38.85 17.49 11.12
C LEU A 267 38.48 18.98 11.05
N LYS A 268 38.16 19.47 9.85
CA LYS A 268 37.46 20.73 9.65
C LYS A 268 35.98 20.58 10.04
N THR A 269 35.68 20.64 11.34
CA THR A 269 34.30 20.57 11.84
C THR A 269 33.53 21.84 11.49
N GLY A 270 32.80 21.82 10.38
CA GLY A 270 31.78 22.82 10.06
C GLY A 270 30.56 22.73 10.98
N TYR A 271 29.76 23.80 11.00
CA TYR A 271 28.35 23.69 11.38
C TYR A 271 27.62 22.82 10.36
N ALA A 272 26.55 22.13 10.75
CA ALA A 272 25.77 21.31 9.82
C ALA A 272 25.27 22.14 8.63
N TYR A 273 25.72 21.81 7.42
CA TYR A 273 25.34 22.53 6.20
C TYR A 273 23.94 22.07 5.75
N VAL A 274 22.91 22.79 6.20
CA VAL A 274 21.57 22.72 5.61
C VAL A 274 21.59 23.51 4.31
N PRO A 275 21.46 22.88 3.13
CA PRO A 275 21.54 23.57 1.85
C PRO A 275 20.39 24.57 1.67
N ASP A 276 20.64 25.65 0.93
CA ASP A 276 19.58 26.57 0.53
C ASP A 276 18.86 26.09 -0.76
N ASP A 277 17.66 26.61 -1.00
CA ASP A 277 16.84 26.24 -2.15
C ASP A 277 17.49 26.60 -3.51
N SER A 278 18.50 27.49 -3.54
CA SER A 278 19.23 27.86 -4.76
C SER A 278 20.43 26.95 -5.07
N SER A 279 20.91 26.19 -4.08
CA SER A 279 22.08 25.32 -4.15
C SER A 279 21.75 23.83 -4.10
N ARG A 280 20.53 23.45 -3.71
CA ARG A 280 20.00 22.08 -3.74
C ARG A 280 19.04 21.84 -4.90
N ALA A 281 18.85 20.57 -5.25
CA ALA A 281 17.88 20.16 -6.27
C ALA A 281 16.43 20.50 -5.90
N MET A 282 15.71 21.11 -6.85
CA MET A 282 14.33 21.55 -6.71
C MET A 282 13.39 21.02 -7.80
N VAL A 283 13.93 20.73 -9.00
CA VAL A 283 13.13 20.45 -10.21
C VAL A 283 13.80 19.37 -11.07
N PHE A 284 12.99 18.53 -11.71
CA PHE A 284 13.40 17.66 -12.81
C PHE A 284 13.03 18.29 -14.15
N SER A 285 13.95 18.29 -15.12
CA SER A 285 13.66 18.62 -16.52
C SER A 285 13.87 17.38 -17.37
N VAL A 286 12.86 17.00 -18.15
CA VAL A 286 12.86 15.78 -18.96
C VAL A 286 12.84 16.15 -20.45
N HIS A 287 13.88 15.76 -21.17
CA HIS A 287 14.01 15.97 -22.61
C HIS A 287 13.85 14.64 -23.36
N PHE A 288 13.01 14.63 -24.38
CA PHE A 288 12.69 13.48 -25.24
C PHE A 288 13.12 13.76 -26.68
N GLU A 289 13.83 12.81 -27.29
CA GLU A 289 14.33 12.90 -28.68
C GLU A 289 14.22 11.53 -29.37
N GLY A 290 13.75 11.48 -30.62
CA GLY A 290 13.60 10.23 -31.38
C GLY A 290 12.80 10.41 -32.67
N ALA A 291 12.72 9.34 -33.49
CA ALA A 291 12.05 9.40 -34.80
C ALA A 291 10.55 9.76 -34.69
N ASP A 292 9.85 9.20 -33.69
CA ASP A 292 8.45 9.51 -33.36
C ASP A 292 8.28 10.86 -32.62
N ILE A 293 9.38 11.57 -32.34
CA ILE A 293 9.50 12.76 -31.45
C ILE A 293 10.26 13.88 -32.18
N ALA A 294 9.74 14.29 -33.34
CA ALA A 294 10.29 15.38 -34.15
C ALA A 294 9.36 16.62 -34.13
N PRO A 295 9.84 17.82 -33.75
CA PRO A 295 11.11 18.10 -33.08
C PRO A 295 11.12 17.62 -31.62
N ALA A 296 12.32 17.42 -31.07
CA ALA A 296 12.55 17.03 -29.68
C ALA A 296 11.83 17.95 -28.67
N LYS A 297 11.47 17.40 -27.50
CA LYS A 297 10.59 18.07 -26.53
C LYS A 297 11.14 18.02 -25.11
N THR A 298 11.12 19.17 -24.44
CA THR A 298 11.41 19.29 -23.00
C THR A 298 10.12 19.50 -22.23
N ILE A 299 9.96 18.79 -21.12
CA ILE A 299 8.82 18.89 -20.18
C ILE A 299 9.37 19.04 -18.76
N THR A 300 8.80 19.97 -17.99
CA THR A 300 9.20 20.28 -16.60
C THR A 300 8.07 20.13 -15.58
N SER A 301 6.86 19.75 -16.02
CA SER A 301 5.70 19.42 -15.17
C SER A 301 5.82 18.07 -14.44
N PHE A 302 6.78 17.22 -14.86
CA PHE A 302 7.11 15.96 -14.18
C PHE A 302 7.63 16.24 -12.77
N SER A 303 6.72 16.06 -11.81
CA SER A 303 6.93 16.37 -10.40
C SER A 303 7.74 15.30 -9.67
N LYS A 304 7.88 14.09 -10.25
CA LYS A 304 8.83 13.07 -9.78
C LYS A 304 9.58 12.41 -10.93
N PHE A 305 10.81 12.04 -10.62
CA PHE A 305 11.59 10.99 -11.29
C PHE A 305 12.10 10.01 -10.22
N GLY A 306 12.28 8.76 -10.61
CA GLY A 306 13.15 7.81 -9.91
C GLY A 306 13.64 6.70 -10.87
N PRO A 307 14.92 6.30 -10.80
CA PRO A 307 15.35 5.06 -11.44
C PRO A 307 14.68 3.88 -10.72
N VAL A 308 14.28 2.85 -11.46
CA VAL A 308 13.61 1.67 -10.90
C VAL A 308 14.70 0.67 -10.51
N THR A 309 15.23 0.81 -9.28
CA THR A 309 16.34 -0.03 -8.80
C THR A 309 15.87 -1.41 -8.32
N HIS A 310 16.78 -2.38 -8.29
CA HIS A 310 16.53 -3.75 -7.84
C HIS A 310 15.92 -3.86 -6.43
N GLU A 311 16.17 -2.89 -5.53
CA GLU A 311 15.66 -2.91 -4.15
C GLU A 311 14.24 -2.33 -4.01
N GLU A 312 13.85 -1.40 -4.90
CA GLU A 312 12.62 -0.61 -4.76
C GLU A 312 11.41 -1.23 -5.46
N ILE A 313 11.65 -2.13 -6.42
CA ILE A 313 10.59 -2.82 -7.19
C ILE A 313 9.59 -3.55 -6.29
N GLN A 314 10.06 -4.32 -5.30
CA GLN A 314 9.17 -5.14 -4.47
C GLN A 314 8.14 -4.32 -3.64
N LEU A 315 8.43 -3.05 -3.35
CA LEU A 315 7.53 -2.15 -2.64
C LEU A 315 6.62 -1.31 -3.55
N MET A 316 6.94 -1.17 -4.84
CA MET A 316 6.16 -0.36 -5.79
C MET A 316 5.40 -1.17 -6.85
N ILE A 317 5.93 -2.34 -7.27
CA ILE A 317 5.40 -3.17 -8.35
C ILE A 317 5.76 -4.65 -8.07
N PRO A 318 4.93 -5.42 -7.36
CA PRO A 318 5.27 -6.79 -6.92
C PRO A 318 5.66 -7.80 -8.01
N ASN A 319 5.29 -7.54 -9.27
CA ASN A 319 5.39 -8.49 -10.39
C ASN A 319 6.30 -8.04 -11.56
N ALA A 320 7.06 -6.95 -11.44
CA ALA A 320 7.94 -6.50 -12.53
C ALA A 320 9.17 -7.42 -12.67
N PRO A 321 9.47 -7.98 -13.87
CA PRO A 321 10.61 -8.87 -14.04
C PRO A 321 11.95 -8.15 -13.87
N PHE A 322 12.83 -8.76 -13.08
CA PHE A 322 14.26 -8.43 -13.00
C PHE A 322 14.93 -8.63 -14.36
N GLY A 323 15.94 -7.82 -14.65
CA GLY A 323 16.72 -7.89 -15.89
C GLY A 323 17.80 -6.83 -15.94
N ASP A 324 18.69 -6.94 -16.92
CA ASP A 324 19.89 -6.09 -17.05
C ASP A 324 19.60 -4.71 -17.69
N GLU A 325 18.40 -4.53 -18.27
CA GLU A 325 17.98 -3.28 -18.93
C GLU A 325 17.58 -2.18 -17.93
N PRO A 326 18.14 -0.96 -18.02
CA PRO A 326 17.77 0.16 -17.15
C PRO A 326 16.30 0.57 -17.31
N LYS A 327 15.66 0.83 -16.17
CA LYS A 327 14.25 1.25 -16.05
C LYS A 327 14.13 2.50 -15.19
N PHE A 328 13.17 3.36 -15.48
CA PHE A 328 12.83 4.52 -14.65
C PHE A 328 11.34 4.85 -14.71
N TYR A 329 10.85 5.68 -13.80
CA TYR A 329 9.49 6.22 -13.84
C TYR A 329 9.45 7.74 -13.75
N LEU A 330 8.35 8.31 -14.24
CA LEU A 330 7.98 9.72 -14.11
C LEU A 330 6.55 9.83 -13.57
N ASP A 331 6.30 10.75 -12.63
CA ASP A 331 4.95 11.11 -12.15
C ASP A 331 4.66 12.59 -12.43
N SER A 332 3.41 12.95 -12.78
CA SER A 332 2.96 14.34 -12.87
C SER A 332 1.52 14.54 -12.37
N LEU A 333 1.06 15.80 -12.36
CA LEU A 333 -0.36 16.15 -12.32
C LEU A 333 -0.90 16.18 -13.75
N PRO A 334 -1.92 15.39 -14.12
CA PRO A 334 -2.34 15.35 -15.51
C PRO A 334 -3.02 16.64 -15.95
N GLY A 335 -2.51 17.24 -17.03
CA GLY A 335 -2.90 18.59 -17.45
C GLY A 335 -2.70 18.88 -18.93
N LYS A 336 -3.31 19.97 -19.40
CA LYS A 336 -3.31 20.41 -20.82
C LYS A 336 -1.91 20.67 -21.39
N ASP A 337 -0.95 21.03 -20.54
CA ASP A 337 0.47 21.20 -20.82
C ASP A 337 1.14 19.88 -21.24
N ASN A 338 0.67 18.73 -20.72
CA ASN A 338 1.18 17.40 -21.07
C ASN A 338 0.52 16.81 -22.33
N GLN A 339 -0.25 17.59 -23.11
CA GLN A 339 -0.95 17.09 -24.31
C GLN A 339 -0.04 16.30 -25.26
N TRP A 340 1.12 16.85 -25.64
CA TRP A 340 2.01 16.18 -26.59
C TRP A 340 2.51 14.84 -26.03
N TYR A 341 2.72 14.76 -24.71
CA TYR A 341 3.14 13.55 -24.04
C TYR A 341 2.03 12.48 -24.07
N TYR A 342 0.78 12.88 -23.90
CA TYR A 342 -0.38 11.99 -24.07
C TYR A 342 -0.58 11.52 -25.51
N GLN A 343 -0.34 12.38 -26.49
CA GLN A 343 -0.29 12.01 -27.91
C GLN A 343 0.89 11.08 -28.27
N LEU A 344 1.96 11.06 -27.45
CA LEU A 344 2.98 10.03 -27.53
C LEU A 344 2.47 8.72 -26.91
N MET A 345 1.92 8.74 -25.67
CA MET A 345 1.42 7.55 -24.98
C MET A 345 0.31 6.82 -25.76
N SER A 346 -0.56 7.55 -26.47
CA SER A 346 -1.64 6.97 -27.28
C SER A 346 -1.13 5.99 -28.35
N LYS A 347 0.03 6.27 -28.95
CA LYS A 347 0.69 5.39 -29.94
C LYS A 347 1.12 4.05 -29.34
N TYR A 348 1.54 4.05 -28.07
CA TYR A 348 2.00 2.85 -27.36
C TYR A 348 0.83 2.01 -26.83
N ILE A 349 -0.26 2.65 -26.40
CA ILE A 349 -1.40 1.94 -25.79
C ILE A 349 -2.34 1.35 -26.86
N ASN A 350 -2.62 2.07 -27.95
CA ASN A 350 -3.58 1.66 -28.99
C ASN A 350 -2.92 0.89 -30.16
N ALA A 351 -1.87 0.10 -29.89
CA ALA A 351 -0.84 -0.24 -30.87
C ALA A 351 -1.32 -1.04 -32.11
N GLY A 352 -1.72 -0.33 -33.17
CA GLY A 352 -1.83 -0.85 -34.54
C GLY A 352 -0.49 -0.90 -35.30
N LYS A 353 0.56 -0.28 -34.73
CA LYS A 353 1.97 -0.36 -35.16
C LYS A 353 2.84 -0.30 -33.91
N VAL A 354 3.97 -1.01 -33.90
CA VAL A 354 5.02 -0.85 -32.88
C VAL A 354 5.66 0.54 -33.05
N PRO A 355 5.70 1.40 -32.01
CA PRO A 355 6.39 2.70 -32.07
C PRO A 355 7.91 2.56 -32.12
N GLU A 356 8.63 3.59 -32.59
CA GLU A 356 10.09 3.58 -32.61
C GLU A 356 10.69 3.95 -31.23
N PRO A 357 11.78 3.30 -30.77
CA PRO A 357 12.49 3.68 -29.55
C PRO A 357 13.03 5.11 -29.57
N PHE A 358 13.17 5.71 -28.39
CA PHE A 358 13.57 7.12 -28.23
C PHE A 358 14.54 7.33 -27.06
N GLN A 359 15.27 8.45 -27.07
CA GLN A 359 16.16 8.84 -25.98
C GLN A 359 15.43 9.71 -24.96
N VAL A 360 15.81 9.59 -23.69
CA VAL A 360 15.30 10.43 -22.59
C VAL A 360 16.45 10.95 -21.74
N THR A 361 16.59 12.28 -21.64
CA THR A 361 17.54 12.94 -20.74
C THR A 361 16.78 13.57 -19.58
N ILE A 362 17.20 13.27 -18.34
CA ILE A 362 16.61 13.79 -17.11
C ILE A 362 17.67 14.61 -16.37
N SER A 363 17.53 15.93 -16.43
CA SER A 363 18.38 16.89 -15.73
C SER A 363 17.82 17.15 -14.32
N VAL A 364 18.67 17.04 -13.30
CA VAL A 364 18.32 17.42 -11.92
C VAL A 364 18.84 18.83 -11.66
N MET A 365 17.94 19.79 -11.43
CA MET A 365 18.25 21.22 -11.41
C MET A 365 18.04 21.84 -10.04
N THR A 366 18.91 22.80 -9.70
CA THR A 366 18.77 23.66 -8.50
C THR A 366 17.73 24.77 -8.69
N GLY A 367 17.37 25.44 -7.59
CA GLY A 367 16.49 26.61 -7.63
C GLY A 367 17.04 27.83 -8.38
N ASP A 368 18.31 27.84 -8.82
CA ASP A 368 18.85 28.86 -9.74
C ASP A 368 19.11 28.35 -11.16
N ALA A 369 18.51 27.20 -11.53
CA ALA A 369 18.68 26.52 -12.83
C ALA A 369 20.13 26.11 -13.16
N THR A 370 20.93 25.79 -12.14
CA THR A 370 22.14 24.99 -12.33
C THR A 370 21.74 23.52 -12.43
N THR A 371 21.99 22.87 -13.55
CA THR A 371 21.94 21.40 -13.64
C THR A 371 23.05 20.85 -12.76
N LEU A 372 22.75 19.93 -11.85
CA LEU A 372 23.75 19.23 -11.03
C LEU A 372 24.31 17.99 -11.74
N GLN A 373 23.43 17.28 -12.44
CA GLN A 373 23.66 15.98 -13.06
C GLN A 373 22.61 15.69 -14.15
N ASN A 374 22.94 14.85 -15.13
CA ASN A 374 22.01 14.33 -16.12
C ASN A 374 22.00 12.81 -16.16
N TRP A 375 20.81 12.22 -16.24
CA TRP A 375 20.60 10.81 -16.53
C TRP A 375 20.11 10.68 -17.98
N LYS A 376 20.89 10.05 -18.85
CA LYS A 376 20.60 9.89 -20.28
C LYS A 376 20.34 8.42 -20.57
N TYR A 377 19.10 8.10 -20.93
CA TYR A 377 18.67 6.75 -21.29
C TYR A 377 18.51 6.65 -22.82
N SER A 378 18.98 5.55 -23.41
CA SER A 378 18.95 5.28 -24.85
C SER A 378 17.96 4.17 -25.19
N ASP A 379 17.38 4.26 -26.40
CA ASP A 379 16.41 3.31 -26.98
C ASP A 379 15.32 2.87 -25.98
N CYS A 380 14.71 3.86 -25.33
CA CYS A 380 13.61 3.65 -24.41
C CYS A 380 12.32 3.28 -25.15
N GLN A 381 11.57 2.36 -24.54
CA GLN A 381 10.17 2.04 -24.82
C GLN A 381 9.30 2.27 -23.57
N VAL A 382 8.01 2.55 -23.78
CA VAL A 382 7.04 2.68 -22.68
C VAL A 382 6.64 1.30 -22.18
N LEU A 383 6.93 1.00 -20.92
CA LEU A 383 6.60 -0.27 -20.27
C LEU A 383 5.20 -0.22 -19.64
N LEU A 384 4.83 0.91 -19.02
CA LEU A 384 3.51 1.10 -18.42
C LEU A 384 3.14 2.58 -18.42
N TYR A 385 1.88 2.88 -18.68
CA TYR A 385 1.27 4.18 -18.39
C TYR A 385 -0.01 3.94 -17.57
N LYS A 386 -0.23 4.73 -16.51
CA LYS A 386 -1.49 4.73 -15.76
C LYS A 386 -1.83 6.09 -15.15
N THR A 387 -3.11 6.43 -15.17
CA THR A 387 -3.69 7.54 -14.39
C THR A 387 -4.29 6.97 -13.10
N PHE A 388 -4.09 7.63 -11.96
CA PHE A 388 -4.58 7.17 -10.65
C PHE A 388 -5.02 8.34 -9.75
N TYR A 389 -5.94 8.07 -8.84
CA TYR A 389 -6.37 9.03 -7.81
C TYR A 389 -5.43 8.94 -6.61
N SER A 390 -4.88 10.07 -6.16
CA SER A 390 -4.10 10.16 -4.93
C SER A 390 -4.95 10.77 -3.83
N ASP A 391 -5.61 9.91 -3.07
CA ASP A 391 -6.40 10.21 -1.87
C ASP A 391 -5.57 10.22 -0.57
N THR A 392 -4.39 9.60 -0.56
CA THR A 392 -3.70 9.22 0.68
C THR A 392 -3.21 10.43 1.48
N LEU A 393 -3.51 10.48 2.78
CA LEU A 393 -3.08 11.54 3.72
C LEU A 393 -1.57 11.54 3.99
N ILE A 394 -0.94 10.38 3.88
CA ILE A 394 0.50 10.20 4.14
C ILE A 394 1.39 10.66 2.98
N LEU A 395 0.81 11.04 1.84
CA LEU A 395 1.52 11.61 0.70
C LEU A 395 1.19 13.10 0.62
N GLN A 396 2.22 13.94 0.66
CA GLN A 396 2.06 15.34 0.30
C GLN A 396 1.55 15.43 -1.14
N LYS A 397 0.62 16.36 -1.34
CA LYS A 397 -0.03 16.60 -2.62
C LYS A 397 0.86 17.55 -3.42
N PHE A 398 1.06 17.28 -4.71
CA PHE A 398 1.83 18.14 -5.60
C PHE A 398 1.26 19.56 -5.60
N THR A 399 -0.04 19.70 -5.37
CA THR A 399 -0.75 20.98 -5.31
C THR A 399 -0.59 21.77 -4.00
N ASP A 400 0.20 21.28 -3.03
CA ASP A 400 0.31 21.77 -1.63
C ASP A 400 -1.01 21.85 -0.83
N THR A 401 -2.16 21.56 -1.45
CA THR A 401 -3.46 21.54 -0.78
C THR A 401 -3.81 20.14 -0.25
N SER A 402 -4.41 20.08 0.93
CA SER A 402 -4.87 18.83 1.57
C SER A 402 -6.16 18.28 0.93
N HIS A 403 -6.13 18.00 -0.36
CA HIS A 403 -7.25 17.43 -1.12
C HIS A 403 -6.75 16.21 -1.92
N PRO A 404 -7.65 15.31 -2.34
CA PRO A 404 -7.32 14.35 -3.39
C PRO A 404 -6.89 15.06 -4.68
N GLU A 405 -5.99 14.43 -5.43
CA GLU A 405 -5.58 14.89 -6.76
C GLU A 405 -5.34 13.69 -7.69
N TYR A 406 -5.68 13.85 -8.97
CA TYR A 406 -5.28 12.88 -9.98
C TYR A 406 -3.78 13.01 -10.27
N ARG A 407 -3.12 11.87 -10.44
CA ARG A 407 -1.71 11.74 -10.82
C ARG A 407 -1.61 10.80 -12.02
N ASP A 408 -0.65 11.02 -12.89
CA ASP A 408 -0.21 9.98 -13.83
C ASP A 408 1.14 9.41 -13.39
N ARG A 409 1.42 8.18 -13.85
CA ARG A 409 2.73 7.54 -13.77
C ARG A 409 3.01 6.83 -15.09
N THR A 410 4.21 7.05 -15.61
CA THR A 410 4.76 6.27 -16.72
C THR A 410 6.05 5.58 -16.30
N ILE A 411 6.25 4.36 -16.77
CA ILE A 411 7.46 3.57 -16.58
C ILE A 411 8.06 3.31 -17.95
N PHE A 412 9.38 3.48 -18.05
CA PHE A 412 10.16 3.25 -19.26
C PHE A 412 11.17 2.12 -19.01
N GLN A 413 11.45 1.36 -20.07
CA GLN A 413 12.53 0.38 -20.13
C GLN A 413 13.41 0.73 -21.34
N CYS A 414 14.72 0.74 -21.16
CA CYS A 414 15.68 1.31 -22.10
C CYS A 414 16.88 0.37 -22.27
N THR A 415 17.55 0.39 -23.43
CA THR A 415 18.72 -0.48 -23.70
C THR A 415 19.97 -0.02 -22.95
N GLY A 416 20.09 1.29 -22.70
CA GLY A 416 21.28 1.89 -22.14
C GLY A 416 20.99 3.06 -21.21
N LEU A 417 21.95 3.31 -20.33
CA LEU A 417 21.99 4.42 -19.40
C LEU A 417 23.40 4.99 -19.40
N SER A 418 23.51 6.31 -19.45
CA SER A 418 24.71 7.03 -19.05
C SER A 418 24.36 8.18 -18.10
N PHE A 419 25.14 8.33 -17.03
CA PHE A 419 24.97 9.38 -16.04
C PHE A 419 26.14 10.37 -16.13
N ASP A 420 25.89 11.65 -16.41
CA ASP A 420 26.91 12.68 -16.25
C ASP A 420 26.73 13.45 -14.93
N GLY A 421 27.75 13.36 -14.08
CA GLY A 421 27.84 14.10 -12.81
C GLY A 421 28.42 15.51 -12.99
N THR A 422 28.23 16.11 -14.15
CA THR A 422 28.82 17.39 -14.52
C THR A 422 27.80 18.51 -14.37
N SER A 423 27.95 19.34 -13.34
CA SER A 423 27.09 20.50 -13.16
C SER A 423 27.43 21.64 -14.11
N PHE A 424 26.41 22.29 -14.67
CA PHE A 424 26.53 23.50 -15.48
C PHE A 424 25.35 24.46 -15.25
N VAL A 425 25.62 25.76 -15.39
CA VAL A 425 24.60 26.80 -15.29
C VAL A 425 23.93 26.97 -16.65
N ALA A 426 22.60 27.08 -16.70
CA ALA A 426 21.89 27.42 -17.93
C ALA A 426 22.34 28.81 -18.45
N GLU A 427 22.32 29.03 -19.78
CA GLU A 427 22.77 30.29 -20.40
C GLU A 427 22.02 31.55 -19.94
N LYS A 428 20.89 31.38 -19.23
CA LYS A 428 20.15 32.46 -18.56
C LYS A 428 19.84 32.04 -17.13
N THR A 429 20.37 32.78 -16.16
CA THR A 429 19.90 32.72 -14.78
C THR A 429 18.41 33.11 -14.73
N PRO A 430 17.54 32.36 -14.03
CA PRO A 430 16.15 32.74 -13.85
C PRO A 430 15.98 34.09 -13.13
N GLU A 431 15.04 34.94 -13.56
CA GLU A 431 14.68 36.18 -12.83
C GLU A 431 13.99 35.89 -11.48
N LYS A 432 13.45 34.68 -11.32
CA LYS A 432 12.85 34.14 -10.09
C LYS A 432 13.39 32.73 -9.88
N SER A 433 13.79 32.39 -8.65
CA SER A 433 14.19 31.03 -8.28
C SER A 433 13.12 30.00 -8.63
N LEU A 434 13.55 28.85 -9.14
CA LEU A 434 12.70 27.71 -9.51
C LEU A 434 12.30 26.89 -8.29
N TYR A 435 11.02 26.69 -8.09
CA TYR A 435 10.46 25.73 -7.13
C TYR A 435 9.66 24.66 -7.88
N SER A 436 9.49 23.48 -7.28
CA SER A 436 8.58 22.45 -7.81
C SER A 436 7.16 23.00 -8.07
N VAL A 437 6.71 23.94 -7.24
CA VAL A 437 5.38 24.56 -7.35
C VAL A 437 5.20 25.45 -8.58
N ASP A 438 6.28 25.92 -9.21
CA ASP A 438 6.22 26.75 -10.43
C ASP A 438 5.80 25.94 -11.67
N PHE A 439 5.84 24.61 -11.58
CA PHE A 439 5.51 23.68 -12.67
C PHE A 439 4.21 22.90 -12.42
N ILE A 440 3.42 23.30 -11.41
CA ILE A 440 2.07 22.76 -11.16
C ILE A 440 1.10 23.29 -12.23
N PRO A 441 0.39 22.42 -12.98
CA PRO A 441 -0.65 22.86 -13.91
C PRO A 441 -1.79 23.57 -13.19
N SER A 442 -2.34 24.61 -13.82
CA SER A 442 -3.42 25.41 -13.22
C SER A 442 -4.64 24.56 -12.84
N SER A 443 -5.43 25.02 -11.86
CA SER A 443 -6.65 24.32 -11.40
C SER A 443 -7.65 24.01 -12.52
N ASN A 444 -7.60 24.77 -13.61
CA ASN A 444 -8.49 24.68 -14.75
C ASN A 444 -7.86 23.82 -15.87
N SER A 445 -6.53 23.79 -15.93
CA SER A 445 -5.74 23.01 -16.90
C SER A 445 -5.60 21.53 -16.52
N ARG A 446 -5.70 21.19 -15.23
CA ARG A 446 -5.56 19.81 -14.72
C ARG A 446 -6.90 19.09 -14.57
N ILE A 447 -6.85 17.75 -14.58
CA ILE A 447 -8.00 16.88 -14.30
C ILE A 447 -8.66 17.29 -12.96
N LYS A 448 -9.99 17.35 -12.97
CA LYS A 448 -10.83 17.51 -11.80
C LYS A 448 -11.78 16.35 -11.57
N ASN A 449 -12.35 15.81 -12.65
CA ASN A 449 -13.47 14.88 -12.60
C ASN A 449 -13.21 13.68 -13.53
N ILE A 450 -13.77 12.52 -13.19
CA ILE A 450 -14.04 11.44 -14.16
C ILE A 450 -15.54 11.48 -14.47
N VAL A 451 -15.91 11.44 -15.75
CA VAL A 451 -17.28 11.19 -16.19
C VAL A 451 -17.31 9.80 -16.81
N THR A 452 -18.13 8.91 -16.27
CA THR A 452 -18.24 7.54 -16.80
C THR A 452 -19.54 7.40 -17.58
N THR A 453 -19.46 6.93 -18.83
CA THR A 453 -20.62 6.68 -19.70
C THR A 453 -20.74 5.19 -19.95
N PHE A 454 -21.91 4.60 -19.66
CA PHE A 454 -22.29 3.24 -20.00
C PHE A 454 -23.27 3.27 -21.18
N SER A 455 -23.08 2.44 -22.20
CA SER A 455 -23.91 2.45 -23.41
C SER A 455 -23.99 1.09 -24.11
N GLY A 456 -25.05 0.83 -24.86
CA GLY A 456 -25.28 -0.48 -25.48
C GLY A 456 -25.85 -1.50 -24.50
N GLY A 457 -25.86 -2.78 -24.90
CA GLY A 457 -26.47 -3.86 -24.11
C GLY A 457 -27.94 -3.55 -23.76
N ASP A 458 -28.23 -3.53 -22.46
CA ASP A 458 -29.57 -3.23 -21.93
C ASP A 458 -29.88 -1.72 -21.75
N PHE A 459 -28.94 -0.82 -22.01
CA PHE A 459 -29.14 0.62 -21.85
C PHE A 459 -29.86 1.24 -23.06
N THR A 460 -31.09 1.72 -22.88
CA THR A 460 -31.88 2.38 -23.93
C THR A 460 -31.36 3.76 -24.32
N GLU A 461 -30.70 4.45 -23.39
CA GLU A 461 -29.96 5.70 -23.59
C GLU A 461 -28.64 5.63 -22.80
N PRO A 462 -27.55 6.30 -23.22
CA PRO A 462 -26.27 6.25 -22.50
C PRO A 462 -26.36 6.82 -21.08
N LEU A 463 -26.13 5.98 -20.07
CA LEU A 463 -26.12 6.38 -18.67
C LEU A 463 -24.80 7.08 -18.34
N LYS A 464 -24.86 8.30 -17.79
CA LYS A 464 -23.69 9.03 -17.29
C LYS A 464 -23.66 9.08 -15.77
N ILE A 465 -22.55 8.66 -15.19
CA ILE A 465 -22.28 8.65 -13.76
C ILE A 465 -21.13 9.62 -13.46
N TYR A 466 -21.32 10.46 -12.45
CA TYR A 466 -20.37 11.52 -12.06
C TYR A 466 -19.67 11.24 -10.71
N THR A 467 -20.10 10.19 -10.01
CA THR A 467 -19.72 9.86 -8.63
C THR A 467 -18.64 8.77 -8.53
N ILE A 468 -17.92 8.51 -9.64
CA ILE A 468 -16.76 7.62 -9.68
C ILE A 468 -15.56 8.36 -9.09
N GLY A 469 -15.18 8.00 -7.85
CA GLY A 469 -14.03 8.59 -7.18
C GLY A 469 -12.69 7.96 -7.59
N LYS A 470 -12.71 6.72 -8.06
CA LYS A 470 -11.50 5.98 -8.48
C LYS A 470 -11.80 5.02 -9.62
N PHE A 471 -10.90 4.97 -10.58
CA PHE A 471 -10.85 3.99 -11.67
C PHE A 471 -9.46 3.34 -11.67
N THR A 472 -9.42 2.02 -11.82
CA THR A 472 -8.20 1.20 -11.74
C THR A 472 -8.19 0.21 -12.91
N PRO A 473 -7.50 0.50 -14.02
CA PRO A 473 -7.36 -0.42 -15.15
C PRO A 473 -6.36 -1.55 -14.81
N LYS A 474 -6.67 -2.79 -15.16
CA LYS A 474 -5.74 -3.92 -15.07
C LYS A 474 -5.02 -4.09 -16.40
N VAL A 475 -3.85 -3.48 -16.46
CA VAL A 475 -3.04 -3.36 -17.67
C VAL A 475 -2.03 -4.52 -17.74
N ASP A 476 -2.39 -5.59 -18.43
CA ASP A 476 -1.49 -6.72 -18.70
C ASP A 476 -0.61 -6.42 -19.93
N GLN A 477 0.71 -6.59 -19.79
CA GLN A 477 1.60 -6.68 -20.96
C GLN A 477 1.78 -8.15 -21.35
N ARG A 478 1.69 -8.46 -22.65
CA ARG A 478 2.16 -9.74 -23.20
C ARG A 478 3.19 -9.52 -24.29
N SER A 479 4.40 -10.01 -24.04
CA SER A 479 5.49 -10.05 -25.01
C SER A 479 5.34 -11.26 -25.94
N GLU A 480 4.57 -11.12 -27.03
CA GLU A 480 4.49 -12.16 -28.03
C GLU A 480 5.75 -12.12 -28.90
N THR A 481 6.53 -13.20 -28.83
CA THR A 481 7.84 -13.33 -29.50
C THR A 481 7.66 -14.19 -30.74
N SER A 482 7.48 -13.54 -31.90
CA SER A 482 7.35 -14.27 -33.17
C SER A 482 8.75 -14.63 -33.71
N VAL A 483 8.96 -15.91 -34.04
CA VAL A 483 10.22 -16.40 -34.62
C VAL A 483 9.93 -16.94 -36.02
N GLN A 484 10.17 -16.12 -37.04
CA GLN A 484 9.95 -16.51 -38.43
C GLN A 484 11.13 -17.32 -38.95
N LEU A 485 11.06 -18.64 -38.83
CA LEU A 485 12.06 -19.56 -39.36
C LEU A 485 11.99 -19.63 -40.90
N VAL A 486 12.93 -18.97 -41.57
CA VAL A 486 13.12 -19.09 -43.03
C VAL A 486 13.55 -20.52 -43.36
N LYS A 487 12.90 -21.12 -44.37
CA LYS A 487 13.06 -22.53 -44.72
C LYS A 487 14.35 -22.77 -45.50
N PHE A 488 15.29 -23.52 -44.92
CA PHE A 488 16.59 -23.81 -45.53
C PHE A 488 16.50 -24.75 -46.74
N SER A 489 17.39 -24.56 -47.71
CA SER A 489 17.77 -25.56 -48.73
C SER A 489 19.20 -26.03 -48.46
N THR A 490 19.44 -27.35 -48.51
CA THR A 490 20.77 -27.94 -48.23
C THR A 490 21.27 -28.66 -49.47
N THR A 491 22.33 -28.15 -50.09
CA THR A 491 22.95 -28.77 -51.27
C THR A 491 24.11 -29.66 -50.84
N ILE A 492 23.92 -30.98 -50.92
CA ILE A 492 24.98 -31.96 -50.68
C ILE A 492 25.65 -32.27 -52.02
N ILE A 493 26.92 -31.92 -52.17
CA ILE A 493 27.74 -32.35 -53.32
C ILE A 493 28.46 -33.64 -52.92
N SER A 494 28.24 -34.70 -53.69
CA SER A 494 28.88 -36.01 -53.50
C SER A 494 29.40 -36.55 -54.83
N ASN A 495 30.72 -36.74 -54.94
CA ASN A 495 31.33 -37.36 -56.11
C ASN A 495 31.22 -38.89 -56.04
N THR A 496 30.28 -39.46 -56.79
CA THR A 496 30.27 -40.89 -57.15
C THR A 496 29.83 -41.04 -58.59
N GLU A 497 30.69 -41.59 -59.44
CA GLU A 497 30.36 -41.90 -60.83
C GLU A 497 29.62 -43.24 -60.95
N SER A 498 28.62 -43.27 -61.85
CA SER A 498 28.05 -44.44 -62.52
C SER A 498 27.30 -45.52 -61.71
N GLY A 499 26.06 -45.78 -62.15
CA GLY A 499 25.68 -47.17 -62.48
C GLY A 499 24.46 -47.78 -61.75
N GLY A 500 23.27 -47.68 -62.38
CA GLY A 500 22.11 -48.53 -62.08
C GLY A 500 21.03 -47.85 -61.23
N GLY A 501 19.75 -48.09 -61.56
CA GLY A 501 18.63 -47.50 -60.81
C GLY A 501 17.30 -48.20 -61.05
N ALA A 502 16.39 -48.06 -60.08
CA ALA A 502 14.95 -48.32 -60.19
C ALA A 502 14.20 -47.71 -58.98
N SER A 503 13.11 -46.98 -59.24
CA SER A 503 12.15 -46.39 -58.29
C SER A 503 11.25 -47.42 -57.57
N PRO A 504 10.36 -47.02 -56.63
CA PRO A 504 10.45 -45.98 -55.58
C PRO A 504 9.91 -46.45 -54.20
N ALA A 505 10.00 -45.62 -53.15
CA ALA A 505 9.24 -45.79 -51.89
C ALA A 505 8.88 -44.45 -51.23
N THR A 506 7.87 -44.46 -50.34
CA THR A 506 7.13 -43.27 -49.88
C THR A 506 7.51 -42.82 -48.46
N PHE A 507 7.12 -41.59 -48.08
CA PHE A 507 7.11 -41.05 -46.71
C PHE A 507 6.52 -42.02 -45.67
N GLY A 508 7.04 -41.95 -44.44
CA GLY A 508 6.44 -42.50 -43.23
C GLY A 508 6.67 -41.58 -42.02
N SER A 509 5.60 -41.24 -41.30
CA SER A 509 5.62 -40.43 -40.07
C SER A 509 6.07 -41.25 -38.85
N PRO A 510 6.53 -40.61 -37.75
CA PRO A 510 6.84 -41.33 -36.51
C PRO A 510 5.60 -41.97 -35.87
N PRO A 511 5.76 -43.09 -35.10
CA PRO A 511 4.65 -43.80 -34.47
C PRO A 511 4.35 -43.34 -33.04
N ASP A 512 3.09 -43.52 -32.65
CA ASP A 512 2.60 -43.53 -31.26
C ASP A 512 2.46 -44.99 -30.75
N TYR A 513 1.84 -45.17 -29.57
CA TYR A 513 1.44 -46.43 -28.89
C TYR A 513 2.53 -47.15 -28.03
N CYS A 514 2.23 -47.70 -26.84
CA CYS A 514 1.13 -47.45 -25.88
C CYS A 514 1.42 -48.15 -24.51
N ALA A 515 0.59 -47.88 -23.50
CA ALA A 515 0.53 -48.64 -22.24
C ALA A 515 -0.40 -49.89 -22.33
N PRO A 516 -0.31 -50.87 -21.41
CA PRO A 516 -1.03 -52.14 -21.52
C PRO A 516 -2.37 -52.24 -20.75
N GLY A 517 -3.37 -52.88 -21.37
CA GLY A 517 -4.60 -53.41 -20.74
C GLY A 517 -5.92 -52.77 -21.23
N GLU A 518 -7.03 -53.48 -21.43
CA GLU A 518 -7.25 -54.94 -21.52
C GLU A 518 -8.15 -55.35 -22.71
N SER A 519 -9.46 -55.61 -22.51
CA SER A 519 -10.30 -56.37 -23.47
C SER A 519 -11.82 -56.31 -23.16
N PRO A 520 -12.74 -56.81 -24.03
CA PRO A 520 -13.01 -56.51 -25.46
C PRO A 520 -14.55 -56.40 -25.72
N PRO A 521 -15.22 -56.81 -26.85
CA PRO A 521 -14.94 -56.81 -28.32
C PRO A 521 -16.05 -56.08 -29.19
N GLY A 522 -15.94 -55.95 -30.54
CA GLY A 522 -17.03 -55.30 -31.35
C GLY A 522 -17.10 -55.18 -32.91
N CYS A 523 -16.37 -55.96 -33.74
CA CYS A 523 -16.56 -56.24 -35.20
C CYS A 523 -17.23 -55.27 -36.27
N LYS A 524 -16.42 -54.83 -37.28
CA LYS A 524 -16.60 -54.86 -38.79
C LYS A 524 -17.79 -54.14 -39.53
N PRO A 525 -17.76 -53.90 -40.89
CA PRO A 525 -16.68 -53.61 -41.89
C PRO A 525 -17.03 -52.51 -42.99
N CYS A 526 -16.21 -52.35 -44.04
CA CYS A 526 -16.27 -51.39 -45.20
C CYS A 526 -17.07 -51.96 -46.44
N PRO A 527 -16.98 -51.50 -47.76
CA PRO A 527 -16.26 -50.39 -48.47
C PRO A 527 -17.09 -49.58 -49.57
N PRO A 528 -16.75 -49.42 -50.90
CA PRO A 528 -16.06 -48.26 -51.57
C PRO A 528 -16.70 -47.65 -52.88
N ASN A 529 -16.06 -46.59 -53.49
CA ASN A 529 -15.73 -46.39 -54.95
C ASN A 529 -15.80 -44.94 -55.58
N ASN A 530 -15.18 -44.80 -56.77
CA ASN A 530 -14.91 -43.63 -57.68
C ASN A 530 -15.76 -43.78 -59.01
N PRO A 531 -15.65 -43.04 -60.16
CA PRO A 531 -15.05 -41.72 -60.56
C PRO A 531 -15.93 -40.81 -61.52
N HIS A 532 -15.48 -39.58 -61.91
CA HIS A 532 -15.38 -39.04 -63.31
C HIS A 532 -15.08 -37.50 -63.46
N CYS A 533 -14.83 -37.04 -64.71
CA CYS A 533 -14.53 -35.65 -65.20
C CYS A 533 -15.58 -35.25 -66.30
N PRO A 534 -15.56 -34.10 -67.07
CA PRO A 534 -14.50 -33.13 -67.49
C PRO A 534 -14.85 -31.64 -67.12
N ASP A 535 -14.55 -30.50 -67.78
CA ASP A 535 -13.95 -30.12 -69.10
C ASP A 535 -13.37 -28.65 -69.12
N THR A 536 -13.23 -28.00 -70.29
CA THR A 536 -12.42 -26.78 -70.62
C THR A 536 -13.03 -25.94 -71.78
N PRO A 537 -12.42 -24.82 -72.30
CA PRO A 537 -11.41 -23.84 -71.82
C PRO A 537 -12.03 -22.39 -71.85
N PRO A 538 -11.60 -21.30 -72.57
CA PRO A 538 -10.28 -20.71 -72.97
C PRO A 538 -10.14 -19.14 -72.83
N ILE A 539 -9.01 -18.57 -73.33
CA ILE A 539 -8.73 -17.17 -73.81
C ILE A 539 -8.04 -16.12 -72.87
N ASP A 540 -7.02 -15.44 -73.46
CA ASP A 540 -6.09 -14.35 -73.01
C ASP A 540 -6.59 -12.93 -73.44
N PRO A 541 -5.92 -11.74 -73.27
CA PRO A 541 -4.47 -11.40 -73.21
C PRO A 541 -4.11 -10.35 -72.08
N GLU A 542 -3.07 -9.46 -72.06
CA GLU A 542 -2.07 -8.93 -73.02
C GLU A 542 -0.79 -8.37 -72.31
N GLU A 543 0.16 -7.70 -73.01
CA GLU A 543 1.58 -7.53 -72.56
C GLU A 543 2.20 -6.06 -72.64
N PRO A 544 3.45 -5.74 -73.11
CA PRO A 544 4.44 -4.84 -72.42
C PRO A 544 4.72 -3.47 -73.12
N PRO A 545 5.78 -2.64 -72.83
CA PRO A 545 6.90 -2.70 -71.86
C PRO A 545 6.98 -1.46 -70.90
N VAL A 546 8.12 -0.89 -70.42
CA VAL A 546 9.31 -0.24 -71.06
C VAL A 546 10.56 -0.30 -70.14
N ASP A 547 11.75 -0.36 -70.74
CA ASP A 547 13.11 -0.18 -70.16
C ASP A 547 13.81 0.96 -70.96
N PRO A 548 14.69 1.84 -70.39
CA PRO A 548 16.15 1.62 -70.54
C PRO A 548 17.11 2.38 -69.54
N GLU A 549 18.42 2.30 -69.86
CA GLU A 549 19.54 3.25 -69.58
C GLU A 549 20.51 3.05 -68.39
N GLU A 550 21.57 2.28 -68.66
CA GLU A 550 22.99 2.51 -68.26
C GLU A 550 23.56 3.81 -68.94
N PRO A 551 24.82 4.29 -68.74
CA PRO A 551 25.94 3.94 -67.81
C PRO A 551 26.53 5.25 -67.16
N PRO A 552 27.86 5.61 -67.11
CA PRO A 552 29.17 4.89 -67.05
C PRO A 552 30.18 5.44 -65.98
N VAL A 553 31.44 4.93 -66.02
CA VAL A 553 32.72 5.46 -65.44
C VAL A 553 32.95 5.26 -63.92
N GLY A 554 34.14 4.86 -63.42
CA GLY A 554 35.37 4.38 -64.08
C GLY A 554 36.67 4.71 -63.29
N CYS A 555 37.73 3.91 -63.50
CA CYS A 555 39.11 4.04 -62.94
C CYS A 555 39.24 3.86 -61.40
N GLU A 556 40.39 3.47 -60.81
CA GLU A 556 41.73 3.10 -61.33
C GLU A 556 42.48 2.21 -60.29
N ASP A 557 43.45 1.38 -60.75
CA ASP A 557 44.71 0.94 -60.12
C ASP A 557 44.80 0.43 -58.64
N THR A 558 45.73 -0.47 -58.24
CA THR A 558 46.88 -1.12 -58.91
C THR A 558 47.19 -2.51 -58.30
N ASP A 559 47.91 -3.36 -59.05
CA ASP A 559 48.52 -4.61 -58.55
C ASP A 559 49.71 -4.38 -57.58
N CYS A 560 49.94 -5.34 -56.68
CA CYS A 560 51.27 -5.66 -56.13
C CYS A 560 51.39 -7.15 -55.77
N ILE A 561 52.31 -7.85 -56.47
CA ILE A 561 52.55 -9.30 -56.35
C ILE A 561 53.81 -9.58 -55.52
N THR A 562 53.81 -10.58 -54.64
CA THR A 562 54.96 -11.49 -54.41
C THR A 562 54.58 -12.76 -53.64
N GLU A 563 55.39 -13.82 -53.77
CA GLU A 563 55.03 -15.23 -53.48
C GLU A 563 56.06 -15.94 -52.52
N PRO A 564 56.06 -17.29 -52.29
CA PRO A 564 56.49 -17.93 -51.02
C PRO A 564 57.93 -18.51 -51.05
N PRO A 565 58.38 -19.38 -50.10
CA PRO A 565 58.01 -20.82 -49.95
C PRO A 565 57.66 -21.18 -48.47
N VAL A 566 57.64 -22.39 -47.87
CA VAL A 566 58.23 -23.74 -48.13
C VAL A 566 57.33 -24.86 -47.51
N VAL A 567 57.45 -26.10 -48.01
CA VAL A 567 56.85 -27.39 -47.54
C VAL A 567 57.94 -28.47 -47.72
N PRO A 568 58.25 -29.43 -46.80
CA PRO A 568 57.43 -30.65 -46.57
C PRO A 568 57.54 -31.41 -45.21
N GLU A 569 56.53 -32.21 -44.85
CA GLU A 569 56.50 -33.70 -44.95
C GLU A 569 55.21 -34.29 -44.31
N GLU A 570 54.83 -35.51 -44.72
CA GLU A 570 53.66 -36.27 -44.27
C GLU A 570 54.10 -37.73 -43.98
N PRO A 571 53.34 -38.57 -43.24
CA PRO A 571 52.41 -39.45 -43.98
C PRO A 571 51.12 -39.89 -43.25
N GLY A 572 49.99 -39.81 -43.97
CA GLY A 572 49.09 -40.94 -44.19
C GLY A 572 48.07 -41.36 -43.12
N VAL A 573 46.77 -41.22 -43.46
CA VAL A 573 45.77 -42.31 -43.55
C VAL A 573 44.43 -41.70 -44.06
N PRO A 574 43.71 -42.33 -45.02
CA PRO A 574 42.58 -41.68 -45.68
C PRO A 574 41.25 -41.78 -44.92
N GLY A 575 40.46 -40.70 -44.96
CA GLY A 575 39.06 -40.67 -44.54
C GLY A 575 38.24 -39.79 -45.50
N SER A 576 37.12 -40.29 -46.00
CA SER A 576 36.29 -39.61 -47.01
C SER A 576 35.50 -38.44 -46.41
N SER A 577 35.78 -37.20 -46.85
CA SER A 577 35.08 -35.99 -46.42
C SER A 577 34.06 -35.50 -47.45
N SER A 578 32.76 -35.63 -47.16
CA SER A 578 31.71 -34.87 -47.86
C SER A 578 31.70 -33.44 -47.36
N ILE A 579 31.79 -32.44 -48.26
CA ILE A 579 31.71 -31.02 -47.88
C ILE A 579 30.25 -30.57 -47.94
N ALA A 580 29.67 -30.31 -46.76
CA ALA A 580 28.37 -29.65 -46.64
C ALA A 580 28.57 -28.14 -46.54
N LEU A 581 28.22 -27.39 -47.59
CA LEU A 581 28.19 -25.93 -47.55
C LEU A 581 26.93 -25.44 -46.82
N VAL A 582 27.04 -25.34 -45.50
CA VAL A 582 26.04 -24.70 -44.65
C VAL A 582 26.31 -23.19 -44.61
N SER A 583 25.40 -22.38 -45.13
CA SER A 583 25.45 -20.93 -44.97
C SER A 583 25.31 -20.56 -43.48
N LYS A 584 26.09 -19.59 -43.01
CA LYS A 584 26.03 -19.14 -41.60
C LYS A 584 24.60 -18.68 -41.27
N PRO A 585 24.04 -19.05 -40.11
CA PRO A 585 22.72 -18.62 -39.71
C PRO A 585 22.71 -17.10 -39.52
N TYR A 586 21.77 -16.43 -40.19
CA TYR A 586 21.42 -15.03 -39.91
C TYR A 586 20.04 -15.04 -39.25
N LEU A 587 19.93 -14.54 -38.02
CA LEU A 587 18.62 -14.24 -37.45
C LEU A 587 18.08 -12.98 -38.15
N SER A 588 17.07 -13.16 -39.00
CA SER A 588 16.24 -12.04 -39.44
C SER A 588 15.32 -11.62 -38.30
N THR A 589 15.53 -10.40 -37.78
CA THR A 589 14.60 -9.62 -36.94
C THR A 589 13.68 -10.39 -36.00
N MET A 590 14.10 -10.52 -34.74
CA MET A 590 13.26 -11.01 -33.65
C MET A 590 12.19 -9.95 -33.32
N GLN A 591 11.02 -10.00 -33.96
CA GLN A 591 9.90 -9.12 -33.64
C GLN A 591 9.24 -9.56 -32.33
N ARG A 592 9.60 -8.83 -31.27
CA ARG A 592 8.94 -8.82 -29.97
C ARG A 592 7.82 -7.78 -30.03
N ASN A 593 6.58 -8.23 -30.15
CA ASN A 593 5.42 -7.34 -30.09
C ASN A 593 4.89 -7.36 -28.65
N ASP A 594 5.34 -6.40 -27.84
CA ASP A 594 4.84 -6.18 -26.49
C ASP A 594 3.47 -5.46 -26.56
N TYR A 595 2.39 -6.24 -26.66
CA TYR A 595 1.02 -5.67 -26.69
C TYR A 595 0.51 -5.40 -25.27
N VAL A 596 -0.03 -4.20 -25.10
CA VAL A 596 -0.77 -3.77 -23.90
C VAL A 596 -2.23 -4.22 -24.02
N LYS A 597 -2.73 -5.00 -23.06
CA LYS A 597 -4.15 -5.38 -22.97
C LYS A 597 -4.71 -4.95 -21.61
N SER A 598 -5.63 -3.98 -21.64
CA SER A 598 -6.49 -3.67 -20.49
C SER A 598 -7.86 -4.27 -20.77
N THR A 599 -8.03 -5.56 -20.51
CA THR A 599 -9.31 -6.26 -20.72
C THR A 599 -10.14 -6.39 -19.44
N GLU A 600 -9.69 -5.78 -18.34
CA GLU A 600 -10.36 -5.82 -17.03
C GLU A 600 -10.10 -4.49 -16.30
N PHE A 601 -11.08 -4.01 -15.53
CA PHE A 601 -10.92 -2.79 -14.71
C PHE A 601 -11.82 -2.83 -13.48
N THR A 602 -11.44 -2.07 -12.45
CA THR A 602 -12.22 -1.87 -11.22
C THR A 602 -12.54 -0.39 -11.03
N ILE A 603 -13.79 -0.07 -10.73
CA ILE A 603 -14.22 1.25 -10.24
C ILE A 603 -14.43 1.22 -8.73
N THR A 604 -14.27 2.37 -8.07
CA THR A 604 -14.75 2.61 -6.70
C THR A 604 -15.49 3.94 -6.68
N SER A 605 -16.70 3.93 -6.13
CA SER A 605 -17.66 5.04 -6.27
C SER A 605 -18.46 5.26 -4.99
N LEU A 606 -19.02 6.45 -4.84
CA LEU A 606 -20.05 6.74 -3.84
C LEU A 606 -21.40 6.24 -4.37
N PRO A 607 -22.16 5.39 -3.64
CA PRO A 607 -23.52 5.06 -4.04
C PRO A 607 -24.41 6.30 -4.01
N SER A 608 -25.11 6.56 -5.11
CA SER A 608 -25.86 7.80 -5.32
C SER A 608 -27.04 7.62 -6.27
N LYS A 609 -27.98 8.57 -6.27
CA LYS A 609 -29.22 8.51 -7.05
C LYS A 609 -29.00 8.44 -8.57
N ASP A 610 -27.94 9.08 -9.10
CA ASP A 610 -27.56 8.98 -10.52
C ASP A 610 -27.12 7.55 -10.93
N LYS A 611 -26.74 6.70 -9.97
CA LYS A 611 -26.39 5.29 -10.18
C LYS A 611 -27.58 4.34 -10.09
N MET A 612 -28.80 4.80 -9.75
CA MET A 612 -29.97 3.91 -9.67
C MET A 612 -30.19 3.09 -10.95
N PRO A 613 -30.10 3.64 -12.17
CA PRO A 613 -30.23 2.86 -13.40
C PRO A 613 -29.10 1.82 -13.60
N TYR A 614 -27.90 2.05 -13.05
CA TYR A 614 -26.81 1.07 -13.06
C TYR A 614 -27.10 -0.10 -12.12
N TYR A 615 -27.62 0.18 -10.92
CA TYR A 615 -28.08 -0.86 -10.00
C TYR A 615 -29.25 -1.66 -10.61
N ASP A 616 -30.26 -0.96 -11.15
CA ASP A 616 -31.45 -1.54 -11.79
C ASP A 616 -31.10 -2.46 -12.98
N LEU A 617 -30.22 -2.03 -13.89
CA LEU A 617 -29.98 -2.73 -15.15
C LEU A 617 -28.79 -3.70 -15.15
N VAL A 618 -27.74 -3.43 -14.36
CA VAL A 618 -26.49 -4.23 -14.37
C VAL A 618 -26.38 -5.08 -13.12
N VAL A 619 -26.36 -4.47 -11.94
CA VAL A 619 -26.07 -5.19 -10.68
C VAL A 619 -27.20 -6.16 -10.33
N SER A 620 -28.46 -5.74 -10.48
CA SER A 620 -29.62 -6.62 -10.21
C SER A 620 -29.64 -7.87 -11.10
N LYS A 621 -29.18 -7.77 -12.36
CA LYS A 621 -29.12 -8.88 -13.32
C LYS A 621 -27.89 -9.77 -13.15
N PHE A 622 -26.83 -9.24 -12.57
CA PHE A 622 -25.62 -9.99 -12.24
C PHE A 622 -25.85 -10.87 -11.01
N ILE A 623 -26.45 -10.32 -9.95
CA ILE A 623 -26.67 -11.02 -8.68
C ILE A 623 -27.92 -11.92 -8.73
N ASN A 624 -29.07 -11.44 -9.20
CA ASN A 624 -30.29 -12.26 -9.19
C ASN A 624 -30.33 -13.22 -10.40
N PRO A 625 -30.51 -14.54 -10.19
CA PRO A 625 -30.63 -15.49 -11.28
C PRO A 625 -31.96 -15.30 -12.05
N GLY A 626 -31.87 -14.88 -13.32
CA GLY A 626 -33.03 -14.77 -14.20
C GLY A 626 -32.70 -14.37 -15.64
N ALA A 627 -31.81 -13.39 -15.81
CA ALA A 627 -31.22 -13.03 -17.10
C ALA A 627 -29.88 -12.34 -16.87
N LYS A 628 -28.81 -12.79 -17.54
CA LYS A 628 -27.55 -12.03 -17.55
C LYS A 628 -27.78 -10.66 -18.20
N PRO A 629 -27.10 -9.58 -17.75
CA PRO A 629 -27.08 -8.34 -18.50
C PRO A 629 -26.46 -8.59 -19.88
N GLN A 630 -26.95 -7.91 -20.91
CA GLN A 630 -26.28 -7.90 -22.21
C GLN A 630 -24.97 -7.10 -22.11
N PRO A 631 -23.87 -7.55 -22.74
CA PRO A 631 -22.62 -6.79 -22.73
C PRO A 631 -22.80 -5.35 -23.23
N PHE A 632 -22.08 -4.44 -22.60
CA PHE A 632 -22.18 -3.00 -22.83
C PHE A 632 -20.79 -2.36 -22.94
N ASP A 633 -20.73 -1.18 -23.53
CA ASP A 633 -19.52 -0.38 -23.65
C ASP A 633 -19.41 0.60 -22.47
N VAL A 634 -18.18 0.89 -22.03
CA VAL A 634 -17.90 1.79 -20.91
C VAL A 634 -16.78 2.76 -21.27
N ALA A 635 -17.08 4.07 -21.23
CA ALA A 635 -16.12 5.15 -21.49
C ALA A 635 -15.83 5.96 -20.21
N PHE A 636 -14.56 6.18 -19.90
CA PHE A 636 -14.10 7.02 -18.78
C PHE A 636 -13.43 8.30 -19.30
N ASP A 637 -14.19 9.39 -19.33
CA ASP A 637 -13.70 10.73 -19.72
C ASP A 637 -13.05 11.43 -18.52
N TYR A 638 -11.75 11.70 -18.60
CA TYR A 638 -11.02 12.53 -17.66
C TYR A 638 -11.15 14.01 -18.04
N VAL A 639 -11.83 14.80 -17.19
CA VAL A 639 -12.24 16.17 -17.50
C VAL A 639 -11.42 17.18 -16.69
N SER A 640 -10.88 18.21 -17.35
CA SER A 640 -10.19 19.33 -16.70
C SER A 640 -11.17 20.31 -16.03
N GLY A 641 -10.65 21.15 -15.13
CA GLY A 641 -11.47 22.10 -14.35
C GLY A 641 -12.20 23.19 -15.14
N ASP A 642 -12.02 23.26 -16.46
CA ASP A 642 -12.78 24.10 -17.40
C ASP A 642 -13.71 23.31 -18.35
N GLY A 643 -13.93 22.01 -18.11
CA GLY A 643 -14.91 21.18 -18.84
C GLY A 643 -14.39 20.49 -20.09
N THR A 644 -13.08 20.58 -20.39
CA THR A 644 -12.46 19.89 -21.54
C THR A 644 -12.06 18.47 -21.17
N VAL A 645 -12.39 17.49 -22.01
CA VAL A 645 -11.83 16.13 -21.90
C VAL A 645 -10.35 16.13 -22.28
N LEU A 646 -9.50 15.49 -21.46
CA LEU A 646 -8.06 15.34 -21.70
C LEU A 646 -7.66 13.94 -22.16
N GLN A 647 -8.47 12.94 -21.82
CA GLN A 647 -8.22 11.52 -22.02
C GLN A 647 -9.54 10.75 -21.86
N SER A 648 -9.82 9.77 -22.72
CA SER A 648 -11.01 8.91 -22.66
C SER A 648 -10.59 7.43 -22.75
N TRP A 649 -10.79 6.64 -21.70
CA TRP A 649 -10.56 5.19 -21.75
C TRP A 649 -11.85 4.51 -22.19
N ASN A 650 -11.88 3.92 -23.38
CA ASN A 650 -13.06 3.28 -23.95
C ASN A 650 -12.88 1.76 -23.93
N TYR A 651 -13.75 1.09 -23.19
CA TYR A 651 -13.89 -0.36 -23.17
C TYR A 651 -15.16 -0.75 -23.93
N ALA A 652 -15.10 -1.87 -24.63
CA ALA A 652 -16.23 -2.37 -25.42
C ALA A 652 -16.54 -3.83 -25.08
N ASP A 653 -17.82 -4.20 -25.19
CA ASP A 653 -18.31 -5.56 -24.98
C ASP A 653 -17.90 -6.09 -23.58
N CYS A 654 -18.39 -5.41 -22.52
CA CYS A 654 -18.07 -5.66 -21.12
C CYS A 654 -19.14 -6.47 -20.35
N ASP A 655 -18.68 -7.44 -19.57
CA ASP A 655 -19.41 -8.14 -18.50
C ASP A 655 -19.02 -7.57 -17.12
N LEU A 656 -19.98 -7.49 -16.20
CA LEU A 656 -19.68 -7.37 -14.75
C LEU A 656 -19.11 -8.71 -14.23
N LYS A 657 -18.06 -8.65 -13.40
CA LYS A 657 -17.39 -9.82 -12.80
C LYS A 657 -17.48 -9.89 -11.28
N ASN A 658 -17.49 -8.76 -10.59
CA ASN A 658 -17.75 -8.69 -9.16
C ASN A 658 -18.36 -7.35 -8.78
N PHE A 659 -19.16 -7.34 -7.71
CA PHE A 659 -19.72 -6.15 -7.08
C PHE A 659 -19.57 -6.28 -5.56
N ASP A 660 -18.86 -5.34 -4.92
CA ASP A 660 -18.73 -5.30 -3.46
C ASP A 660 -19.34 -4.01 -2.89
N LEU A 661 -19.93 -4.09 -1.70
CA LEU A 661 -20.28 -2.95 -0.87
C LEU A 661 -19.32 -2.86 0.32
N LYS A 662 -18.65 -1.72 0.50
CA LYS A 662 -17.70 -1.48 1.59
C LYS A 662 -17.96 -0.15 2.29
N SER A 663 -17.78 -0.10 3.61
CA SER A 663 -17.65 1.15 4.36
C SER A 663 -16.16 1.45 4.54
N ALA A 664 -15.69 2.54 3.93
CA ALA A 664 -14.28 2.90 3.89
C ALA A 664 -13.85 3.68 5.14
N ASP A 665 -13.78 3.01 6.31
CA ASP A 665 -13.17 3.60 7.51
C ASP A 665 -11.64 3.59 7.41
N SER A 666 -11.14 4.45 6.52
CA SER A 666 -9.73 4.64 6.24
C SER A 666 -9.33 6.08 6.56
N LEU A 667 -9.03 6.34 7.84
CA LEU A 667 -8.37 7.56 8.33
C LEU A 667 -7.01 7.85 7.66
N LEU A 668 -6.52 6.95 6.80
CA LEU A 668 -5.35 7.08 5.93
C LEU A 668 -5.64 7.76 4.57
N SER A 669 -6.90 7.91 4.16
CA SER A 669 -7.32 8.55 2.91
C SER A 669 -8.17 9.81 3.15
N PHE A 670 -8.11 10.76 2.22
CA PHE A 670 -9.17 11.76 2.06
C PHE A 670 -10.39 11.07 1.42
N SER A 671 -11.58 11.29 1.99
CA SER A 671 -12.81 10.65 1.50
C SER A 671 -13.15 11.07 0.06
N LEU A 672 -13.84 10.20 -0.68
CA LEU A 672 -14.37 10.49 -2.01
C LEU A 672 -15.45 11.58 -1.93
N SER A 673 -16.19 11.65 -0.82
CA SER A 673 -17.15 12.72 -0.52
C SER A 673 -16.49 14.06 -0.17
N GLY A 674 -15.16 14.17 -0.24
CA GLY A 674 -14.41 15.41 0.04
C GLY A 674 -14.38 15.83 1.51
N ARG A 675 -14.80 14.94 2.42
CA ARG A 675 -14.99 15.19 3.85
C ARG A 675 -13.87 14.54 4.66
N LYS A 676 -13.11 15.34 5.40
CA LYS A 676 -11.98 14.84 6.19
C LYS A 676 -12.48 14.07 7.42
N GLY A 677 -12.10 12.81 7.54
CA GLY A 677 -12.34 12.00 8.75
C GLY A 677 -13.77 11.49 8.91
N ILE A 678 -14.41 11.08 7.80
CA ILE A 678 -15.71 10.39 7.80
C ILE A 678 -15.55 9.14 6.93
N SER A 679 -16.10 7.99 7.36
CA SER A 679 -16.20 6.81 6.50
C SER A 679 -17.20 7.07 5.36
N ASP A 680 -16.77 6.86 4.13
CA ASP A 680 -17.67 6.83 2.98
C ASP A 680 -18.19 5.41 2.78
N ILE A 681 -19.50 5.26 2.55
CA ILE A 681 -20.02 4.05 1.94
C ILE A 681 -19.58 4.09 0.47
N VAL A 682 -18.90 3.03 0.02
CA VAL A 682 -18.40 2.90 -1.34
C VAL A 682 -18.89 1.61 -1.98
N ASP A 683 -19.32 1.70 -3.24
CA ASP A 683 -19.42 0.52 -4.09
C ASP A 683 -18.10 0.29 -4.83
N VAL A 684 -17.79 -0.99 -5.04
CA VAL A 684 -16.68 -1.46 -5.87
C VAL A 684 -17.28 -2.32 -6.97
N SER A 685 -16.82 -2.17 -8.21
CA SER A 685 -17.29 -3.02 -9.31
C SER A 685 -16.16 -3.33 -10.27
N THR A 686 -15.97 -4.62 -10.56
CA THR A 686 -14.91 -5.11 -11.45
C THR A 686 -15.53 -5.71 -12.70
N PHE A 687 -15.05 -5.31 -13.87
CA PHE A 687 -15.59 -5.67 -15.18
C PHE A 687 -14.52 -6.36 -16.04
N GLN A 688 -14.94 -7.23 -16.95
CA GLN A 688 -14.11 -7.82 -18.00
C GLN A 688 -14.69 -7.40 -19.35
N CYS A 689 -13.86 -6.95 -20.28
CA CYS A 689 -14.25 -6.47 -21.59
C CYS A 689 -13.43 -7.11 -22.70
N ASN A 690 -14.04 -7.30 -23.87
CA ASN A 690 -13.37 -7.88 -25.03
C ASN A 690 -12.62 -6.83 -25.89
N GLY A 691 -13.07 -5.57 -25.87
CA GLY A 691 -12.42 -4.44 -26.54
C GLY A 691 -11.89 -3.36 -25.59
N PHE A 692 -10.82 -2.68 -26.00
CA PHE A 692 -10.17 -1.61 -25.23
C PHE A 692 -9.42 -0.61 -26.13
N SER A 693 -9.47 0.68 -25.79
CA SER A 693 -8.67 1.78 -26.36
C SER A 693 -8.58 2.98 -25.41
N VAL A 694 -7.61 3.87 -25.61
CA VAL A 694 -7.51 5.16 -24.91
C VAL A 694 -7.32 6.31 -25.90
N ASP A 695 -8.33 7.15 -26.03
CA ASP A 695 -8.26 8.40 -26.80
C ASP A 695 -7.61 9.50 -25.94
N PHE A 696 -6.76 10.32 -26.56
CA PHE A 696 -6.11 11.48 -25.93
C PHE A 696 -6.23 12.76 -26.79
N ASP A 697 -6.93 12.68 -27.92
CA ASP A 697 -7.17 13.76 -28.88
C ASP A 697 -8.64 14.27 -28.84
N GLN A 698 -9.54 13.53 -28.18
CA GLN A 698 -10.93 13.93 -27.96
C GLN A 698 -11.06 15.22 -27.12
N ARG A 699 -11.17 16.35 -27.83
CA ARG A 699 -11.34 17.70 -27.25
C ARG A 699 -12.59 18.46 -27.74
N LYS A 700 -13.54 17.76 -28.36
CA LYS A 700 -14.70 18.40 -29.04
C LYS A 700 -15.96 18.52 -28.17
N SER A 701 -15.97 17.89 -26.99
CA SER A 701 -17.01 18.01 -25.97
C SER A 701 -16.56 18.95 -24.85
N ASN A 702 -17.08 20.18 -24.84
CA ASN A 702 -17.17 20.95 -23.61
C ASN A 702 -18.33 20.36 -22.80
N ILE A 703 -18.03 19.58 -21.77
CA ILE A 703 -19.06 19.16 -20.81
C ILE A 703 -19.38 20.39 -19.94
N GLN A 704 -20.67 20.67 -19.70
CA GLN A 704 -21.10 21.91 -19.05
C GLN A 704 -20.47 22.06 -17.65
N GLN A 705 -20.20 23.30 -17.23
CA GLN A 705 -19.34 23.60 -16.09
C GLN A 705 -19.90 23.15 -14.72
N ASP A 706 -21.18 22.82 -14.64
CA ASP A 706 -21.89 22.43 -13.41
C ASP A 706 -21.74 20.94 -13.04
N ILE A 707 -20.61 20.29 -13.39
CA ILE A 707 -20.28 18.94 -12.89
C ILE A 707 -19.91 19.02 -11.41
N VAL A 708 -20.92 18.93 -10.55
CA VAL A 708 -20.76 18.80 -9.10
C VAL A 708 -20.31 17.36 -8.79
N THR A 709 -18.99 17.13 -8.70
CA THR A 709 -18.39 15.78 -8.53
C THR A 709 -18.67 15.12 -7.18
N VAL A 710 -19.02 15.89 -6.15
CA VAL A 710 -19.46 15.37 -4.85
C VAL A 710 -20.98 15.57 -4.78
N PRO A 711 -21.80 14.51 -4.91
CA PRO A 711 -23.25 14.61 -4.81
C PRO A 711 -23.67 15.18 -3.45
N SER A 712 -24.86 15.80 -3.38
CA SER A 712 -25.38 16.30 -2.12
C SER A 712 -25.66 15.13 -1.16
N LEU A 713 -25.66 15.37 0.17
CA LEU A 713 -26.04 14.32 1.13
C LEU A 713 -27.43 13.74 0.87
N TYR A 714 -28.34 14.53 0.32
CA TYR A 714 -29.69 14.08 -0.04
C TYR A 714 -29.65 13.00 -1.14
N ASP A 715 -28.61 12.98 -1.96
CA ASP A 715 -28.49 12.17 -3.19
C ASP A 715 -27.39 11.11 -3.14
N MET A 716 -26.56 11.15 -2.09
CA MET A 716 -25.46 10.23 -1.78
C MET A 716 -25.85 9.33 -0.59
N ALA A 717 -25.40 8.07 -0.58
CA ALA A 717 -25.55 7.19 0.57
C ALA A 717 -24.82 7.75 1.80
N THR A 718 -25.46 7.64 2.97
CA THR A 718 -24.95 8.12 4.27
C THR A 718 -25.06 7.10 5.38
N LEU A 719 -25.87 6.04 5.20
CA LEU A 719 -26.07 4.99 6.20
C LEU A 719 -26.38 3.64 5.53
N ASN A 720 -25.85 2.56 6.10
CA ASN A 720 -26.32 1.20 5.88
C ASN A 720 -27.19 0.79 7.08
N ILE A 721 -28.45 0.42 6.83
CA ILE A 721 -29.36 -0.11 7.85
C ILE A 721 -29.38 -1.64 7.71
N VAL A 722 -29.28 -2.38 8.81
CA VAL A 722 -29.24 -3.86 8.76
C VAL A 722 -30.39 -4.45 9.57
N SER A 723 -31.23 -5.27 8.91
CA SER A 723 -32.31 -6.04 9.52
C SER A 723 -31.97 -7.53 9.55
N LEU A 724 -32.17 -8.16 10.71
CA LEU A 724 -32.05 -9.60 10.92
C LEU A 724 -33.46 -10.19 11.13
N TYR A 725 -33.77 -11.31 10.49
CA TYR A 725 -35.02 -12.06 10.68
C TYR A 725 -34.83 -13.56 10.38
N GLY A 726 -35.83 -14.39 10.67
CA GLY A 726 -35.72 -15.86 10.52
C GLY A 726 -35.16 -16.58 11.76
N GLY A 727 -35.01 -17.90 11.66
CA GLY A 727 -34.59 -18.77 12.76
C GLY A 727 -35.40 -18.55 14.05
N GLU A 728 -34.70 -18.44 15.19
CA GLU A 728 -35.32 -18.20 16.50
C GLU A 728 -35.88 -16.76 16.69
N LEU A 729 -35.74 -15.86 15.71
CA LEU A 729 -36.18 -14.46 15.82
C LEU A 729 -37.70 -14.31 15.57
N GLN A 730 -38.49 -14.21 16.64
CA GLN A 730 -39.95 -14.03 16.54
C GLN A 730 -40.40 -12.70 15.89
N ASN A 731 -39.51 -11.73 15.72
CA ASN A 731 -39.76 -10.45 15.03
C ASN A 731 -38.47 -9.98 14.34
N GLU A 732 -38.60 -9.23 13.25
CA GLU A 732 -37.49 -8.51 12.60
C GLU A 732 -36.74 -7.61 13.60
N ARG A 733 -35.41 -7.68 13.58
CA ARG A 733 -34.51 -6.90 14.42
C ARG A 733 -33.62 -6.00 13.55
N THR A 734 -34.04 -4.76 13.39
CA THR A 734 -33.25 -3.73 12.69
C THR A 734 -32.24 -3.07 13.64
N SER A 735 -30.95 -3.19 13.30
CA SER A 735 -29.90 -2.33 13.85
C SER A 735 -29.75 -1.09 12.97
N ALA A 736 -29.86 0.09 13.60
CA ALA A 736 -29.82 1.37 12.90
C ALA A 736 -28.39 1.90 12.66
N LEU A 737 -27.35 1.26 13.23
CA LEU A 737 -25.95 1.66 13.07
C LEU A 737 -25.03 0.45 12.90
N VAL A 738 -24.91 -0.02 11.65
CA VAL A 738 -23.73 -0.74 11.20
C VAL A 738 -22.82 0.28 10.51
N GLN A 739 -21.65 0.53 11.12
CA GLN A 739 -20.67 1.50 10.64
C GLN A 739 -19.74 0.88 9.61
N GLU A 740 -19.47 -0.40 9.73
CA GLU A 740 -18.59 -1.18 8.87
C GLU A 740 -19.41 -2.29 8.21
N VAL A 741 -19.59 -2.21 6.89
CA VAL A 741 -20.08 -3.32 6.06
C VAL A 741 -18.94 -3.66 5.12
N GLU A 742 -18.60 -4.94 5.00
CA GLU A 742 -17.75 -5.46 3.93
C GLU A 742 -18.36 -6.75 3.42
N THR A 743 -18.75 -6.77 2.14
CA THR A 743 -19.11 -8.00 1.43
C THR A 743 -17.85 -8.69 0.92
N HIS A 744 -17.81 -10.01 1.02
CA HIS A 744 -16.74 -10.85 0.50
C HIS A 744 -17.26 -11.72 -0.66
N SER A 745 -16.34 -12.26 -1.46
CA SER A 745 -16.68 -13.35 -2.38
C SER A 745 -17.25 -14.54 -1.59
N ASP A 746 -18.08 -15.34 -2.27
CA ASP A 746 -18.76 -16.51 -1.70
C ASP A 746 -19.90 -16.18 -0.69
N SER A 747 -20.53 -15.00 -0.83
CA SER A 747 -21.70 -14.53 -0.06
C SER A 747 -21.48 -14.20 1.43
N ASN A 748 -20.24 -14.31 1.92
CA ASN A 748 -19.90 -13.95 3.31
C ASN A 748 -19.97 -12.44 3.54
N ILE A 749 -20.50 -12.03 4.70
CA ILE A 749 -20.62 -10.61 5.08
C ILE A 749 -19.99 -10.31 6.45
N SER A 750 -19.18 -9.25 6.49
CA SER A 750 -18.64 -8.66 7.70
C SER A 750 -19.47 -7.43 8.10
N LEU A 751 -20.00 -7.43 9.32
CA LEU A 751 -20.78 -6.35 9.92
C LEU A 751 -20.08 -5.83 11.18
N GLY A 752 -19.88 -4.51 11.31
CA GLY A 752 -19.22 -3.89 12.45
C GLY A 752 -19.80 -2.54 12.89
N GLY A 753 -19.57 -2.19 14.15
CA GLY A 753 -20.09 -0.96 14.78
C GLY A 753 -19.75 -0.81 16.26
N LEU A 754 -20.40 0.15 16.93
CA LEU A 754 -20.13 0.51 18.32
C LEU A 754 -21.00 -0.25 19.33
N PRO A 755 -20.43 -1.07 20.25
CA PRO A 755 -21.16 -1.70 21.33
C PRO A 755 -21.73 -0.67 22.28
N ASN A 756 -23.04 -0.78 22.53
CA ASN A 756 -23.80 0.16 23.31
C ASN A 756 -25.04 -0.50 23.95
N ALA A 757 -25.56 0.12 25.00
CA ALA A 757 -26.68 -0.40 25.78
C ALA A 757 -28.00 -0.61 24.98
N GLN A 758 -28.20 0.11 23.87
CA GLN A 758 -29.41 -0.03 23.04
C GLN A 758 -29.38 -1.29 22.14
N HIS A 759 -28.21 -1.91 21.98
CA HIS A 759 -28.01 -3.10 21.14
C HIS A 759 -27.96 -4.42 21.94
N LYS A 760 -28.38 -4.45 23.22
CA LYS A 760 -28.34 -5.68 24.04
C LYS A 760 -28.96 -6.90 23.34
N ASP A 761 -30.12 -6.76 22.71
CA ASP A 761 -30.80 -7.86 22.02
C ASP A 761 -29.96 -8.50 20.89
N ALA A 762 -28.98 -7.78 20.32
CA ALA A 762 -28.04 -8.33 19.35
C ALA A 762 -26.85 -9.07 20.02
N TYR A 763 -26.41 -8.60 21.19
CA TYR A 763 -25.43 -9.33 22.01
C TYR A 763 -26.02 -10.59 22.65
N ASP A 764 -27.30 -10.55 23.05
CA ASP A 764 -28.11 -11.70 23.48
C ASP A 764 -28.40 -12.71 22.35
N PHE A 765 -28.27 -12.29 21.08
CA PHE A 765 -28.33 -13.16 19.91
C PHE A 765 -26.95 -13.81 19.68
N ILE A 766 -25.91 -12.99 19.51
CA ILE A 766 -24.52 -13.42 19.28
C ILE A 766 -24.03 -14.37 20.40
N SER A 767 -24.36 -14.10 21.66
CA SER A 767 -23.96 -14.95 22.80
C SER A 767 -24.58 -16.35 22.79
N ARG A 768 -25.69 -16.59 22.07
CA ARG A 768 -26.26 -17.95 21.91
C ARG A 768 -25.44 -18.80 20.94
N TYR A 769 -24.95 -18.19 19.87
CA TYR A 769 -24.09 -18.87 18.88
C TYR A 769 -22.73 -19.22 19.51
N LEU A 770 -22.16 -18.31 20.33
CA LEU A 770 -20.92 -18.52 21.08
C LEU A 770 -21.03 -19.53 22.26
N ASN A 771 -22.24 -19.94 22.67
CA ASN A 771 -22.44 -20.95 23.72
C ASN A 771 -23.46 -22.03 23.26
N PRO A 772 -23.13 -22.85 22.24
CA PRO A 772 -24.11 -23.71 21.58
C PRO A 772 -24.50 -24.94 22.41
N GLY A 773 -25.46 -24.78 23.32
CA GLY A 773 -26.20 -25.90 23.94
C GLY A 773 -27.17 -26.63 22.99
N LYS A 774 -27.29 -26.13 21.76
CA LYS A 774 -28.09 -26.58 20.61
C LYS A 774 -27.40 -26.03 19.35
N THR A 775 -27.50 -26.71 18.22
CA THR A 775 -27.17 -26.11 16.91
C THR A 775 -28.08 -24.90 16.64
N PRO A 776 -27.54 -23.72 16.25
CA PRO A 776 -28.37 -22.57 15.90
C PRO A 776 -29.29 -22.81 14.69
N GLU A 777 -30.29 -21.94 14.54
CA GLU A 777 -31.19 -21.91 13.37
C GLU A 777 -30.82 -20.71 12.49
N LEU A 778 -30.68 -20.95 11.18
CA LEU A 778 -30.22 -19.97 10.20
C LEU A 778 -31.12 -18.72 10.14
N ILE A 779 -30.52 -17.57 9.82
CA ILE A 779 -31.18 -16.27 9.75
C ILE A 779 -30.99 -15.60 8.38
N ASP A 780 -31.94 -14.77 7.98
CA ASP A 780 -31.81 -13.87 6.84
C ASP A 780 -31.28 -12.51 7.29
N VAL A 781 -30.42 -11.89 6.47
CA VAL A 781 -29.80 -10.59 6.72
C VAL A 781 -30.04 -9.66 5.56
N ARG A 782 -30.73 -8.54 5.82
CA ARG A 782 -31.00 -7.49 4.84
C ARG A 782 -30.20 -6.23 5.14
N ILE A 783 -29.48 -5.72 4.16
CA ILE A 783 -28.70 -4.48 4.21
C ILE A 783 -29.33 -3.46 3.25
N ASP A 784 -29.87 -2.36 3.77
CA ASP A 784 -30.43 -1.25 3.00
C ASP A 784 -29.41 -0.09 2.92
N THR A 785 -29.02 0.30 1.71
CA THR A 785 -28.11 1.45 1.49
C THR A 785 -28.93 2.73 1.28
N VAL A 786 -28.81 3.69 2.21
CA VAL A 786 -29.75 4.82 2.34
C VAL A 786 -29.05 6.17 2.20
N THR A 787 -29.66 7.10 1.45
CA THR A 787 -29.21 8.48 1.30
C THR A 787 -29.57 9.36 2.50
N GLY A 788 -28.91 10.52 2.60
CA GLY A 788 -29.18 11.55 3.62
C GLY A 788 -30.52 12.30 3.45
N ASP A 789 -31.44 11.80 2.62
CA ASP A 789 -32.86 12.19 2.61
C ASP A 789 -33.84 11.02 2.89
N GLY A 790 -33.31 9.81 3.17
CA GLY A 790 -34.10 8.61 3.44
C GLY A 790 -34.43 7.77 2.20
N THR A 791 -33.91 8.11 1.01
CA THR A 791 -34.07 7.27 -0.18
C THR A 791 -33.19 6.03 -0.09
N ILE A 792 -33.78 4.84 -0.17
CA ILE A 792 -33.02 3.58 -0.27
C ILE A 792 -32.66 3.36 -1.74
N LEU A 793 -31.36 3.28 -2.05
CA LEU A 793 -30.87 3.05 -3.41
C LEU A 793 -31.12 1.60 -3.85
N TYR A 794 -30.77 0.66 -2.97
CA TYR A 794 -30.98 -0.78 -3.12
C TYR A 794 -30.97 -1.47 -1.74
N SER A 795 -31.48 -2.69 -1.70
CA SER A 795 -31.31 -3.64 -0.59
C SER A 795 -30.55 -4.87 -1.08
N VAL A 796 -29.58 -5.35 -0.30
CA VAL A 796 -29.04 -6.70 -0.47
C VAL A 796 -29.65 -7.60 0.60
N VAL A 797 -30.12 -8.77 0.24
CA VAL A 797 -30.70 -9.76 1.16
C VAL A 797 -29.92 -11.06 1.04
N TYR A 798 -29.13 -11.35 2.07
CA TYR A 798 -28.46 -12.61 2.30
C TYR A 798 -29.42 -13.56 3.00
N ALA A 799 -29.46 -14.81 2.57
CA ALA A 799 -30.40 -15.82 3.06
C ALA A 799 -29.67 -17.02 3.69
N ASP A 800 -30.36 -17.69 4.62
CA ASP A 800 -29.86 -18.91 5.29
C ASP A 800 -28.45 -18.72 5.90
N CYS A 801 -28.22 -17.56 6.54
CA CYS A 801 -26.95 -17.22 7.17
C CYS A 801 -26.74 -17.87 8.55
N ASN A 802 -25.49 -18.22 8.83
CA ASN A 802 -24.96 -18.58 10.13
C ASN A 802 -23.94 -17.52 10.61
N VAL A 803 -23.74 -17.41 11.92
CA VAL A 803 -22.57 -16.69 12.47
C VAL A 803 -21.37 -17.61 12.38
N ASP A 804 -20.27 -17.16 11.76
CA ASP A 804 -19.01 -17.91 11.68
C ASP A 804 -18.00 -17.39 12.73
N ASP A 805 -17.90 -16.06 12.84
CA ASP A 805 -17.00 -15.37 13.78
C ASP A 805 -17.68 -14.12 14.37
N SER A 806 -17.32 -13.76 15.60
CA SER A 806 -17.75 -12.53 16.26
C SER A 806 -16.75 -12.09 17.32
N ALA A 807 -16.44 -10.79 17.38
CA ALA A 807 -15.48 -10.26 18.34
C ALA A 807 -15.80 -8.84 18.79
N LEU A 808 -15.36 -8.52 20.01
CA LEU A 808 -15.14 -7.15 20.45
C LEU A 808 -13.65 -6.83 20.37
N TYR A 809 -13.32 -5.70 19.76
CA TYR A 809 -11.96 -5.21 19.62
C TYR A 809 -11.83 -3.76 20.07
N TYR A 810 -10.60 -3.39 20.35
CA TYR A 810 -10.23 -2.02 20.69
C TYR A 810 -9.66 -1.37 19.43
N ASN A 811 -10.31 -0.36 18.86
CA ASN A 811 -9.77 0.30 17.67
C ASN A 811 -8.58 1.18 18.07
N ASP A 812 -7.37 0.64 17.94
CA ASP A 812 -6.12 1.32 18.26
C ASP A 812 -5.53 2.12 17.07
N GLY A 813 -6.08 1.98 15.86
CA GLY A 813 -5.64 2.59 14.60
C GLY A 813 -5.91 4.09 14.45
N MET A 814 -5.56 4.91 15.46
CA MET A 814 -5.79 6.37 15.46
C MET A 814 -4.76 7.14 14.59
N VAL A 815 -4.81 6.93 13.28
CA VAL A 815 -3.82 7.47 12.33
C VAL A 815 -4.03 8.97 12.07
N ILE A 816 -3.12 9.81 12.59
CA ILE A 816 -2.99 11.27 12.33
C ILE A 816 -4.18 12.11 12.83
N ILE A 817 -4.59 11.93 14.09
CA ILE A 817 -5.44 12.93 14.77
C ILE A 817 -4.58 14.15 15.17
N ARG A 818 -4.20 14.97 14.18
CA ARG A 818 -3.49 16.25 14.41
C ARG A 818 -4.43 17.45 14.60
N TYR A 819 -5.75 17.23 14.53
CA TYR A 819 -6.76 18.28 14.42
C TYR A 819 -8.02 18.12 15.31
N VAL A 820 -8.14 17.04 16.11
CA VAL A 820 -9.27 16.85 17.04
C VAL A 820 -8.78 16.55 18.46
N PRO A 821 -8.58 17.58 19.30
CA PRO A 821 -8.31 17.39 20.72
C PRO A 821 -9.50 16.68 21.40
N GLY A 822 -9.24 15.59 22.11
CA GLY A 822 -10.26 14.88 22.91
C GLY A 822 -10.98 13.73 22.22
N LEU A 823 -10.53 13.26 21.05
CA LEU A 823 -10.95 11.95 20.54
C LEU A 823 -10.57 10.86 21.56
N LYS A 824 -11.58 10.11 22.01
CA LYS A 824 -11.43 8.96 22.90
C LYS A 824 -11.23 7.70 22.06
N PRO A 825 -10.57 6.67 22.59
CA PRO A 825 -10.59 5.34 21.99
C PRO A 825 -12.02 4.78 21.96
N GLU A 826 -12.30 3.95 20.96
CA GLU A 826 -13.59 3.27 20.80
C GLU A 826 -13.38 1.75 20.87
N ILE A 827 -14.14 1.09 21.76
CA ILE A 827 -14.38 -0.35 21.63
C ILE A 827 -15.37 -0.53 20.47
N ARG A 828 -15.09 -1.48 19.58
CA ARG A 828 -15.91 -1.84 18.43
C ARG A 828 -16.28 -3.33 18.49
N GLY A 829 -17.36 -3.69 17.83
CA GLY A 829 -17.74 -5.07 17.58
C GLY A 829 -17.72 -5.36 16.09
N GLN A 830 -17.28 -6.54 15.70
CA GLN A 830 -17.35 -7.09 14.34
C GLN A 830 -18.00 -8.48 14.40
N SER A 831 -18.69 -8.89 13.35
CA SER A 831 -19.18 -10.26 13.18
C SER A 831 -19.17 -10.64 11.70
N ILE A 832 -18.73 -11.86 11.41
CA ILE A 832 -18.65 -12.44 10.08
C ILE A 832 -19.74 -13.51 10.00
N LEU A 833 -20.56 -13.41 8.94
CA LEU A 833 -21.66 -14.32 8.68
C LEU A 833 -21.39 -15.06 7.35
N ASP A 834 -21.54 -16.39 7.39
CA ASP A 834 -21.54 -17.28 6.22
C ASP A 834 -22.99 -17.48 5.78
N CYS A 835 -23.29 -17.33 4.49
CA CYS A 835 -24.65 -17.24 3.96
C CYS A 835 -24.81 -18.09 2.68
N ALA A 836 -25.87 -18.91 2.62
CA ALA A 836 -26.06 -19.84 1.50
C ALA A 836 -26.40 -19.16 0.14
N GLY A 837 -26.69 -17.86 0.15
CA GLY A 837 -26.77 -17.04 -1.07
C GLY A 837 -27.25 -15.61 -0.82
N GLU A 838 -27.18 -14.78 -1.87
CA GLU A 838 -27.59 -13.38 -1.86
C GLU A 838 -28.63 -13.05 -2.94
N SER A 839 -29.37 -11.95 -2.74
CA SER A 839 -30.30 -11.38 -3.72
C SER A 839 -30.31 -9.86 -3.62
N PHE A 840 -30.44 -9.17 -4.76
CA PHE A 840 -30.22 -7.72 -4.87
C PHE A 840 -31.49 -7.01 -5.34
N LYS A 841 -32.19 -6.35 -4.42
CA LYS A 841 -33.47 -5.69 -4.67
C LYS A 841 -33.27 -4.21 -4.95
N THR A 842 -33.56 -3.78 -6.18
CA THR A 842 -33.56 -2.37 -6.56
C THR A 842 -34.95 -1.76 -6.42
N SER A 843 -35.02 -0.47 -6.08
CA SER A 843 -36.29 0.19 -5.72
C SER A 843 -37.12 -0.61 -4.67
N PRO A 844 -36.53 -1.06 -3.54
CA PRO A 844 -37.17 -1.94 -2.55
C PRO A 844 -38.43 -1.34 -1.92
N GLN A 845 -38.65 -0.03 -2.09
CA GLN A 845 -39.85 0.71 -1.68
C GLN A 845 -41.19 0.19 -2.24
N LYS A 846 -41.16 -0.82 -3.13
CA LYS A 846 -42.33 -1.47 -3.76
C LYS A 846 -42.53 -2.93 -3.34
N ASP A 847 -41.63 -3.52 -2.55
CA ASP A 847 -41.73 -4.91 -2.07
C ASP A 847 -42.90 -5.03 -1.05
N PRO A 848 -43.78 -6.05 -1.09
CA PRO A 848 -44.79 -6.26 -0.06
C PRO A 848 -44.21 -6.55 1.35
N LEU A 849 -42.94 -6.96 1.45
CA LEU A 849 -42.17 -7.03 2.71
C LEU A 849 -41.56 -5.67 3.09
N PHE A 850 -41.77 -4.61 2.30
CA PHE A 850 -41.31 -3.27 2.62
C PHE A 850 -42.18 -2.62 3.69
N TYR A 851 -41.80 -2.85 4.95
CA TYR A 851 -42.05 -1.88 6.00
C TYR A 851 -40.96 -0.79 5.93
N PRO A 852 -41.19 0.41 5.34
CA PRO A 852 -40.27 1.54 5.51
C PRO A 852 -40.12 1.94 6.98
N THR A 853 -41.14 1.58 7.76
CA THR A 853 -41.28 1.84 9.17
C THR A 853 -42.05 0.67 9.76
N GLY A 854 -41.42 -0.20 10.54
CA GLY A 854 -42.11 -1.36 11.15
C GLY A 854 -43.41 -0.97 11.89
N ASN A 855 -43.47 0.25 12.45
CA ASN A 855 -44.70 0.79 13.03
C ASN A 855 -44.86 2.33 13.15
N LEU A 856 -44.15 3.21 12.43
CA LEU A 856 -44.28 4.68 12.70
C LEU A 856 -45.74 5.19 12.65
N LYS A 857 -46.56 4.76 11.67
CA LYS A 857 -48.00 5.09 11.62
C LYS A 857 -48.85 4.52 12.79
N LYS A 858 -48.34 3.57 13.58
CA LYS A 858 -48.97 3.01 14.79
C LYS A 858 -48.32 3.49 16.10
N ILE A 859 -47.14 4.13 16.04
CA ILE A 859 -46.40 4.66 17.19
C ILE A 859 -46.83 6.11 17.43
N SER A 860 -47.06 6.49 18.69
CA SER A 860 -47.58 7.83 19.00
C SER A 860 -46.57 8.95 18.66
N PRO A 861 -47.02 10.14 18.25
CA PRO A 861 -46.15 11.31 18.01
C PRO A 861 -45.18 11.66 19.14
N MET A 862 -45.53 11.36 20.40
CA MET A 862 -44.63 11.55 21.53
C MET A 862 -43.49 10.52 21.57
N ILE A 863 -43.74 9.28 21.17
CA ILE A 863 -42.70 8.23 21.09
C ILE A 863 -41.85 8.45 19.84
N GLN A 864 -42.44 8.84 18.69
CA GLN A 864 -41.70 9.28 17.51
C GLN A 864 -40.70 10.40 17.89
N ARG A 865 -41.15 11.40 18.65
CA ARG A 865 -40.30 12.48 19.17
C ARG A 865 -39.29 12.04 20.25
N ALA A 866 -39.58 10.98 21.00
CA ALA A 866 -38.64 10.42 21.97
C ALA A 866 -37.48 9.66 21.31
N VAL A 867 -37.69 9.08 20.12
CA VAL A 867 -36.63 8.45 19.29
C VAL A 867 -36.02 9.43 18.26
N GLY A 868 -36.08 10.74 18.53
CA GLY A 868 -35.37 11.77 17.77
C GLY A 868 -36.10 12.39 16.58
N ILE A 869 -37.28 11.88 16.18
CA ILE A 869 -38.03 12.44 15.04
C ILE A 869 -38.58 13.84 15.41
N PRO A 870 -38.21 14.91 14.68
CA PRO A 870 -38.68 16.26 14.99
C PRO A 870 -40.19 16.38 14.79
N SER A 871 -40.83 17.36 15.45
CA SER A 871 -42.29 17.53 15.47
C SER A 871 -42.90 17.75 14.07
N GLU A 872 -42.07 18.09 13.09
CA GLU A 872 -42.40 18.41 11.70
C GLU A 872 -42.18 17.21 10.75
N GLY A 873 -41.50 16.16 11.21
CA GLY A 873 -41.29 14.88 10.50
C GLY A 873 -42.18 13.74 10.99
N VAL A 874 -43.05 13.98 11.98
CA VAL A 874 -43.99 12.99 12.54
C VAL A 874 -44.99 12.51 11.47
N VAL A 875 -45.19 11.19 11.38
CA VAL A 875 -46.13 10.59 10.42
C VAL A 875 -47.42 10.13 11.12
N CYS A 876 -48.57 10.53 10.57
CA CYS A 876 -49.89 10.16 11.06
C CYS A 876 -50.54 9.01 10.28
N ALA A 877 -51.50 8.33 10.93
CA ALA A 877 -52.39 7.37 10.29
C ALA A 877 -53.41 8.06 9.37
N GLU A 878 -54.02 7.30 8.46
CA GLU A 878 -54.98 7.85 7.50
C GLU A 878 -56.21 8.47 8.17
N GLY A 879 -56.78 9.49 7.54
CA GLY A 879 -57.87 10.31 8.11
C GLY A 879 -57.46 11.20 9.30
N HIS A 880 -56.16 11.36 9.56
CA HIS A 880 -55.62 12.22 10.61
C HIS A 880 -54.52 13.16 10.06
N ASP A 881 -54.63 14.43 10.40
CA ASP A 881 -53.62 15.46 10.12
C ASP A 881 -52.70 15.63 11.32
N LEU A 882 -51.47 16.10 11.07
CA LEU A 882 -50.53 16.51 12.11
C LEU A 882 -50.79 17.96 12.55
N LEU A 883 -50.90 18.17 13.86
CA LEU A 883 -50.97 19.49 14.50
C LEU A 883 -49.94 19.62 15.63
N ILE A 884 -49.38 20.82 15.78
CA ILE A 884 -48.38 21.17 16.78
C ILE A 884 -49.00 22.14 17.80
N ARG A 885 -48.73 21.93 19.10
CA ARG A 885 -49.15 22.83 20.19
C ARG A 885 -48.03 23.78 20.64
N PRO A 886 -48.12 25.10 20.38
CA PRO A 886 -47.24 26.10 20.98
C PRO A 886 -47.48 26.22 22.51
N PRO A 887 -46.50 26.75 23.28
CA PRO A 887 -45.11 27.02 22.92
C PRO A 887 -44.18 25.81 23.11
N LYS A 888 -44.73 24.63 23.45
CA LYS A 888 -43.95 23.40 23.75
C LYS A 888 -43.68 22.52 22.51
N ASN A 889 -44.10 22.99 21.34
CA ASN A 889 -44.10 22.32 20.04
C ASN A 889 -44.43 20.82 20.12
N VAL A 890 -45.51 20.48 20.84
CA VAL A 890 -45.94 19.08 21.03
C VAL A 890 -46.71 18.64 19.79
N PRO A 891 -46.24 17.62 19.04
CA PRO A 891 -46.94 17.09 17.87
C PRO A 891 -48.07 16.15 18.31
N LEU A 892 -49.19 16.17 17.58
CA LEU A 892 -50.32 15.28 17.78
C LEU A 892 -51.03 15.01 16.45
N CYS A 893 -51.36 13.75 16.19
CA CYS A 893 -52.23 13.36 15.10
C CYS A 893 -53.69 13.56 15.51
N VAL A 894 -54.42 14.42 14.79
CA VAL A 894 -55.81 14.77 15.04
C VAL A 894 -56.61 14.40 13.80
N LYS A 895 -57.76 13.74 13.96
CA LYS A 895 -58.63 13.43 12.83
C LYS A 895 -58.87 14.65 11.94
N THR A 896 -58.80 14.51 10.62
CA THR A 896 -58.93 15.62 9.66
C THR A 896 -60.25 16.40 9.86
N GLU A 897 -61.35 15.71 10.17
CA GLU A 897 -62.67 16.29 10.53
C GLU A 897 -62.68 17.18 11.80
N HIS A 898 -61.63 17.13 12.63
CA HIS A 898 -61.52 17.85 13.90
C HIS A 898 -60.45 18.95 13.91
N VAL A 899 -59.59 18.99 12.89
CA VAL A 899 -58.47 19.95 12.75
C VAL A 899 -58.87 21.38 13.05
N SER A 900 -59.94 21.88 12.42
CA SER A 900 -60.38 23.27 12.56
C SER A 900 -60.76 23.66 14.01
N LYS A 901 -61.17 22.70 14.84
CA LYS A 901 -61.47 22.93 16.28
C LYS A 901 -60.20 23.08 17.11
N PHE A 902 -59.13 22.38 16.73
CA PHE A 902 -57.82 22.48 17.38
C PHE A 902 -57.06 23.73 16.92
N GLU A 903 -57.16 24.10 15.64
CA GLU A 903 -56.64 25.37 15.10
C GLU A 903 -57.29 26.58 15.81
N GLN A 904 -58.63 26.58 15.97
CA GLN A 904 -59.36 27.55 16.80
C GLN A 904 -58.94 27.54 18.28
N SER A 905 -58.32 26.46 18.76
CA SER A 905 -57.77 26.31 20.11
C SER A 905 -56.27 26.64 20.21
N GLY A 906 -55.70 27.28 19.19
CA GLY A 906 -54.30 27.76 19.18
C GLY A 906 -53.25 26.71 18.78
N TRP A 907 -53.64 25.62 18.13
CA TRP A 907 -52.71 24.67 17.50
C TRP A 907 -52.41 25.08 16.05
N ILE A 908 -51.28 24.66 15.50
CA ILE A 908 -50.81 25.03 14.15
C ILE A 908 -50.41 23.83 13.31
N LYS A 909 -50.49 23.96 11.98
CA LYS A 909 -49.91 23.01 11.02
C LYS A 909 -48.44 23.37 10.74
N PRO A 910 -47.53 22.39 10.50
CA PRO A 910 -46.15 22.67 10.10
C PRO A 910 -46.07 23.33 8.71
N SER A 911 -45.03 24.13 8.46
CA SER A 911 -44.84 24.82 7.17
C SER A 911 -43.86 24.10 6.22
N GLU A 912 -44.00 24.37 4.92
CA GLU A 912 -43.13 23.83 3.84
C GLU A 912 -41.65 24.20 3.96
N ARG A 913 -41.29 25.16 4.82
CA ARG A 913 -39.89 25.53 5.07
C ARG A 913 -39.24 24.67 6.16
N GLU A 914 -40.02 24.21 7.13
CA GLU A 914 -39.53 23.44 8.28
C GLU A 914 -39.33 21.95 7.93
N LYS A 915 -40.08 21.44 6.95
CA LYS A 915 -39.90 20.08 6.38
C LYS A 915 -38.50 19.79 5.82
N ARG A 916 -37.67 20.81 5.57
CA ARG A 916 -36.37 20.67 4.87
C ARG A 916 -35.23 20.19 5.76
N ASN A 917 -35.37 20.22 7.08
CA ASN A 917 -34.27 19.90 8.01
C ASN A 917 -34.07 18.38 8.27
N ALA A 918 -34.74 17.50 7.52
CA ALA A 918 -34.63 16.05 7.70
C ALA A 918 -33.18 15.53 7.53
N SER A 919 -32.36 16.16 6.69
CA SER A 919 -30.97 15.76 6.46
C SER A 919 -30.04 16.06 7.65
N ASP A 920 -30.36 17.06 8.48
CA ASP A 920 -29.64 17.30 9.74
C ASP A 920 -30.00 16.27 10.82
N VAL A 921 -31.18 15.63 10.72
CA VAL A 921 -31.63 14.55 11.61
C VAL A 921 -31.07 13.18 11.19
N LEU A 922 -30.72 13.02 9.91
CA LEU A 922 -29.95 11.88 9.41
C LEU A 922 -28.43 11.99 9.65
N GLN A 923 -27.97 13.02 10.38
CA GLN A 923 -26.67 12.97 11.04
C GLN A 923 -26.72 11.92 12.17
N THR A 924 -26.33 10.68 11.82
CA THR A 924 -25.79 9.64 12.70
C THR A 924 -26.29 9.67 14.15
N ILE A 925 -27.20 8.77 14.50
CA ILE A 925 -27.59 8.45 15.90
C ILE A 925 -26.45 7.67 16.57
N LEU A 926 -25.26 8.27 16.59
CA LEU A 926 -24.09 7.79 17.30
C LEU A 926 -24.44 7.72 18.79
N PRO A 927 -24.37 6.53 19.43
CA PRO A 927 -24.71 6.41 20.85
C PRO A 927 -23.86 7.37 21.69
N THR A 928 -24.41 7.87 22.80
CA THR A 928 -23.68 8.83 23.64
C THR A 928 -22.46 8.16 24.30
N ASN A 929 -21.49 8.97 24.74
CA ASN A 929 -20.32 8.46 25.46
C ASN A 929 -20.70 7.63 26.71
N ASP A 930 -21.87 7.90 27.28
CA ASP A 930 -22.38 7.25 28.49
C ASP A 930 -23.05 5.90 28.17
N GLU A 931 -23.41 5.63 26.91
CA GLU A 931 -24.08 4.41 26.46
C GLU A 931 -23.15 3.41 25.77
N ARG A 932 -21.96 3.85 25.34
CA ARG A 932 -20.95 3.01 24.66
C ARG A 932 -20.11 2.21 25.65
N ALA A 933 -19.61 1.06 25.21
CA ALA A 933 -18.53 0.34 25.89
C ALA A 933 -17.29 1.25 26.06
N ALA A 934 -16.82 1.40 27.30
CA ALA A 934 -15.81 2.38 27.68
C ALA A 934 -14.67 1.83 28.56
N SER A 935 -14.85 0.70 29.24
CA SER A 935 -13.80 0.12 30.10
C SER A 935 -13.96 -1.38 30.36
N PHE A 936 -12.86 -2.04 30.73
CA PHE A 936 -12.83 -3.44 31.16
C PHE A 936 -12.59 -3.54 32.68
N THR A 937 -13.27 -4.48 33.34
CA THR A 937 -12.92 -4.95 34.69
C THR A 937 -12.50 -6.41 34.58
N ILE A 938 -11.28 -6.75 35.02
CA ILE A 938 -10.72 -8.10 34.94
C ILE A 938 -10.61 -8.66 36.35
N THR A 939 -11.09 -9.88 36.61
CA THR A 939 -10.92 -10.58 37.89
C THR A 939 -10.26 -11.94 37.68
N PHE A 940 -9.22 -12.21 38.46
CA PHE A 940 -8.48 -13.48 38.49
C PHE A 940 -8.83 -14.25 39.76
N GLU A 941 -9.17 -15.52 39.63
CA GLU A 941 -9.51 -16.40 40.76
C GLU A 941 -8.79 -17.76 40.65
N GLY A 942 -8.18 -18.23 41.75
CA GLY A 942 -7.45 -19.49 41.76
C GLY A 942 -6.85 -19.79 43.14
N THR A 943 -6.31 -21.00 43.30
CA THR A 943 -5.60 -21.44 44.51
C THR A 943 -4.38 -20.56 44.79
N ASP A 944 -3.53 -20.35 43.79
CA ASP A 944 -2.40 -19.41 43.81
C ASP A 944 -2.81 -17.93 43.88
N ILE A 945 -4.10 -17.61 43.66
CA ILE A 945 -4.65 -16.25 43.58
C ILE A 945 -5.77 -16.08 44.62
N THR A 946 -5.41 -16.23 45.91
CA THR A 946 -6.32 -16.12 47.05
C THR A 946 -5.94 -14.93 47.95
N PRO A 947 -6.86 -13.96 48.21
CA PRO A 947 -8.19 -13.83 47.61
C PRO A 947 -8.12 -13.45 46.13
N ALA A 948 -9.22 -13.66 45.41
CA ALA A 948 -9.36 -13.26 44.01
C ALA A 948 -9.01 -11.78 43.80
N GLN A 949 -8.33 -11.47 42.70
CA GLN A 949 -7.77 -10.14 42.44
C GLN A 949 -8.49 -9.47 41.27
N THR A 950 -9.12 -8.33 41.52
CA THR A 950 -9.80 -7.52 40.49
C THR A 950 -8.93 -6.32 40.09
N VAL A 951 -8.65 -6.20 38.79
CA VAL A 951 -7.82 -5.15 38.20
C VAL A 951 -8.65 -4.33 37.20
N LYS A 952 -8.64 -3.01 37.39
CA LYS A 952 -9.31 -2.01 36.51
C LYS A 952 -8.31 -1.11 35.77
N THR A 953 -7.03 -1.51 35.76
CA THR A 953 -5.89 -0.76 35.19
C THR A 953 -5.22 -1.49 34.03
N PHE A 954 -5.85 -2.54 33.50
CA PHE A 954 -5.60 -3.02 32.13
C PHE A 954 -6.32 -2.11 31.14
N SER A 955 -5.66 -1.75 30.05
CA SER A 955 -6.17 -0.78 29.08
C SER A 955 -6.64 -1.41 27.77
N LYS A 956 -6.29 -2.68 27.53
CA LYS A 956 -6.69 -3.46 26.36
C LYS A 956 -6.98 -4.91 26.76
N PHE A 957 -7.99 -5.50 26.15
CA PHE A 957 -8.30 -6.92 26.14
C PHE A 957 -8.60 -7.33 24.69
N VAL A 958 -8.09 -8.48 24.26
CA VAL A 958 -8.26 -9.02 22.90
C VAL A 958 -8.29 -10.56 22.94
N PRO A 959 -9.36 -11.24 22.47
CA PRO A 959 -9.30 -12.68 22.18
C PRO A 959 -8.36 -12.99 20.99
N ILE A 960 -7.79 -14.18 20.96
CA ILE A 960 -6.84 -14.64 19.93
C ILE A 960 -7.41 -15.89 19.24
N ALA A 961 -7.46 -15.86 17.91
CA ALA A 961 -7.88 -16.98 17.07
C ALA A 961 -6.72 -17.79 16.47
N ASP A 962 -5.72 -17.09 15.91
CA ASP A 962 -4.53 -17.66 15.27
C ASP A 962 -3.32 -16.77 15.56
N GLU A 963 -2.19 -17.39 15.89
CA GLU A 963 -0.91 -16.72 16.18
C GLU A 963 -0.27 -16.10 14.92
N ASN A 964 -0.67 -16.53 13.72
CA ASN A 964 -0.01 -16.20 12.46
C ASN A 964 -0.46 -14.86 11.83
N SER A 965 -1.51 -14.21 12.34
CA SER A 965 -1.99 -12.96 11.72
C SER A 965 -1.13 -11.75 12.09
N ALA A 966 -0.39 -11.22 11.09
CA ALA A 966 0.39 -9.99 11.22
C ALA A 966 -0.45 -8.73 11.50
N VAL A 967 -1.78 -8.80 11.33
CA VAL A 967 -2.73 -7.82 11.85
C VAL A 967 -3.67 -8.55 12.80
N LEU A 968 -3.51 -8.32 14.09
CA LEU A 968 -4.39 -8.86 15.14
C LEU A 968 -5.76 -8.16 15.10
N ARG A 969 -6.56 -8.44 14.06
CA ARG A 969 -8.02 -8.40 14.17
C ARG A 969 -8.39 -9.43 15.24
N PRO A 970 -9.01 -9.05 16.36
CA PRO A 970 -9.57 -10.00 17.29
C PRO A 970 -10.71 -10.73 16.59
N SER A 971 -10.67 -12.05 16.63
CA SER A 971 -11.73 -12.95 16.20
C SER A 971 -11.95 -13.97 17.30
N THR A 972 -13.17 -14.48 17.38
CA THR A 972 -13.58 -15.55 18.31
C THR A 972 -14.25 -16.64 17.48
N PRO A 973 -13.46 -17.48 16.76
CA PRO A 973 -14.02 -18.59 15.98
C PRO A 973 -14.83 -19.49 16.91
N LEU A 974 -15.94 -20.03 16.42
CA LEU A 974 -16.89 -20.80 17.25
C LEU A 974 -16.40 -22.21 17.64
N ASP A 975 -15.07 -22.42 17.67
CA ASP A 975 -14.40 -23.71 17.82
C ASP A 975 -13.47 -23.78 19.05
N SER A 976 -12.53 -24.73 19.03
CA SER A 976 -11.55 -24.93 20.12
C SER A 976 -10.52 -23.80 20.30
N SER A 977 -10.36 -22.87 19.35
CA SER A 977 -9.36 -21.79 19.38
C SER A 977 -9.74 -20.60 20.28
N ALA A 978 -11.05 -20.40 20.56
CA ALA A 978 -11.62 -19.30 21.37
C ALA A 978 -11.25 -19.30 22.88
N LYS A 979 -10.06 -19.80 23.22
CA LYS A 979 -9.57 -20.04 24.57
C LYS A 979 -8.28 -19.27 24.89
N ALA A 980 -7.72 -18.58 23.90
CA ALA A 980 -6.56 -17.71 24.07
C ALA A 980 -6.98 -16.24 24.04
N PHE A 981 -6.29 -15.39 24.82
CA PHE A 981 -6.48 -13.94 24.79
C PHE A 981 -5.21 -13.22 25.26
N TYR A 982 -5.14 -11.90 25.05
CA TYR A 982 -4.13 -11.06 25.68
C TYR A 982 -4.71 -9.85 26.40
N LEU A 983 -3.97 -9.39 27.42
CA LEU A 983 -4.17 -8.13 28.12
C LEU A 983 -2.95 -7.22 27.89
N GLU A 984 -3.18 -5.91 27.77
CA GLU A 984 -2.14 -4.88 27.59
C GLU A 984 -2.34 -3.74 28.60
N SER A 985 -1.27 -3.24 29.23
CA SER A 985 -1.35 -2.14 30.20
C SER A 985 -0.05 -1.33 30.37
N LEU A 986 -0.13 -0.20 31.08
CA LEU A 986 1.06 0.49 31.61
C LEU A 986 1.62 -0.27 32.84
N PRO A 987 2.94 -0.53 32.92
CA PRO A 987 3.55 -1.17 34.07
C PRO A 987 3.39 -0.36 35.36
N SER A 988 2.77 -0.94 36.39
CA SER A 988 2.28 -0.16 37.53
C SER A 988 2.29 -0.93 38.87
N LYS A 989 2.45 -0.21 39.99
CA LYS A 989 2.69 -0.81 41.33
C LYS A 989 1.51 -1.61 41.88
N ASP A 990 0.28 -1.30 41.43
CA ASP A 990 -0.94 -2.05 41.70
C ASP A 990 -0.95 -3.46 41.07
N LYS A 991 -0.16 -3.69 40.01
CA LYS A 991 0.02 -5.01 39.37
C LYS A 991 1.20 -5.81 39.94
N SER A 992 1.77 -5.41 41.07
CA SER A 992 2.91 -6.10 41.70
C SER A 992 2.64 -7.59 41.98
N TRP A 993 1.45 -7.94 42.47
CA TRP A 993 1.04 -9.34 42.67
C TRP A 993 0.98 -10.13 41.35
N TYR A 994 0.56 -9.47 40.26
CA TYR A 994 0.42 -10.06 38.94
C TYR A 994 1.78 -10.34 38.30
N TYR A 995 2.74 -9.44 38.53
CA TYR A 995 4.14 -9.67 38.15
C TYR A 995 4.79 -10.80 38.96
N GLU A 996 4.45 -10.97 40.24
CA GLU A 996 4.90 -12.15 40.99
C GLU A 996 4.37 -13.44 40.37
N LEU A 997 3.09 -13.49 39.99
CA LEU A 997 2.50 -14.64 39.28
C LEU A 997 3.23 -14.91 37.95
N ALA A 998 3.41 -13.90 37.10
CA ALA A 998 4.13 -14.01 35.83
C ALA A 998 5.60 -14.49 36.03
N SER A 999 6.27 -14.08 37.11
CA SER A 999 7.64 -14.50 37.42
C SER A 999 7.79 -16.02 37.58
N ARG A 1000 6.74 -16.72 38.02
CA ARG A 1000 6.72 -18.17 38.22
C ARG A 1000 6.54 -18.94 36.91
N TYR A 1001 6.01 -18.30 35.87
CA TYR A 1001 5.93 -18.83 34.51
C TYR A 1001 7.21 -18.53 33.70
N VAL A 1002 7.80 -17.34 33.85
CA VAL A 1002 8.99 -16.91 33.09
C VAL A 1002 10.29 -17.56 33.58
N ASN A 1003 10.46 -17.74 34.89
CA ASN A 1003 11.68 -18.36 35.43
C ASN A 1003 11.50 -19.88 35.60
N ALA A 1004 12.53 -20.66 35.26
CA ALA A 1004 12.50 -22.12 35.38
C ALA A 1004 12.26 -22.56 36.85
N GLY A 1005 11.09 -23.12 37.12
CA GLY A 1005 10.63 -23.44 38.47
C GLY A 1005 9.42 -24.38 38.50
N ALA A 1006 8.63 -24.30 39.58
CA ALA A 1006 7.38 -25.06 39.69
C ALA A 1006 6.28 -24.39 38.86
N LYS A 1007 5.63 -25.14 37.96
CA LYS A 1007 4.48 -24.66 37.18
C LYS A 1007 3.34 -24.28 38.15
N PRO A 1008 2.84 -23.03 38.14
CA PRO A 1008 1.71 -22.62 38.98
C PRO A 1008 0.42 -23.39 38.64
N GLU A 1009 -0.57 -23.33 39.55
CA GLU A 1009 -1.87 -23.93 39.27
C GLU A 1009 -2.70 -23.07 38.30
N LEU A 1010 -3.60 -23.73 37.56
CA LEU A 1010 -4.49 -23.09 36.58
C LEU A 1010 -5.55 -22.24 37.30
N PHE A 1011 -5.88 -21.07 36.74
CA PHE A 1011 -6.78 -20.08 37.33
C PHE A 1011 -7.88 -19.66 36.35
N ASN A 1012 -9.01 -19.14 36.83
CA ASN A 1012 -10.04 -18.58 35.95
C ASN A 1012 -9.83 -17.06 35.78
N VAL A 1013 -10.29 -16.52 34.65
CA VAL A 1013 -10.26 -15.08 34.36
C VAL A 1013 -11.65 -14.64 33.89
N ILE A 1014 -12.23 -13.69 34.62
CA ILE A 1014 -13.52 -13.06 34.33
C ILE A 1014 -13.24 -11.66 33.78
N ILE A 1015 -13.83 -11.31 32.64
CA ILE A 1015 -13.64 -10.02 31.97
C ILE A 1015 -15.01 -9.40 31.70
N GLU A 1016 -15.28 -8.26 32.34
CA GLU A 1016 -16.52 -7.51 32.25
C GLU A 1016 -16.30 -6.28 31.37
N VAL A 1017 -17.07 -6.18 30.28
CA VAL A 1017 -17.10 -5.01 29.38
C VAL A 1017 -18.17 -4.06 29.90
N ASN A 1018 -17.81 -2.82 30.20
CA ASN A 1018 -18.67 -1.85 30.90
C ASN A 1018 -18.93 -0.62 30.03
N ASP A 1019 -20.13 -0.04 30.13
CA ASP A 1019 -20.50 1.20 29.45
C ASP A 1019 -19.84 2.44 30.10
N GLY A 1020 -20.16 3.63 29.58
CA GLY A 1020 -19.65 4.90 30.10
C GLY A 1020 -20.16 5.30 31.50
N LYS A 1021 -21.21 4.63 32.02
CA LYS A 1021 -21.70 4.76 33.41
C LYS A 1021 -21.06 3.74 34.34
N GLY A 1022 -20.56 2.63 33.79
CA GLY A 1022 -20.02 1.49 34.52
C GLY A 1022 -21.00 0.31 34.64
N ASP A 1023 -22.10 0.31 33.89
CA ASP A 1023 -23.01 -0.83 33.80
C ASP A 1023 -22.42 -1.91 32.87
N VAL A 1024 -22.56 -3.19 33.23
CA VAL A 1024 -21.99 -4.31 32.46
C VAL A 1024 -22.80 -4.54 31.18
N LEU A 1025 -22.12 -4.50 30.03
CA LEU A 1025 -22.68 -4.81 28.70
C LEU A 1025 -22.44 -6.28 28.29
N GLN A 1026 -21.36 -6.89 28.80
CA GLN A 1026 -21.00 -8.28 28.50
C GLN A 1026 -20.04 -8.84 29.56
N THR A 1027 -20.11 -10.14 29.85
CA THR A 1027 -19.15 -10.85 30.72
C THR A 1027 -18.58 -12.08 30.01
N TRP A 1028 -17.26 -12.12 29.88
CA TRP A 1028 -16.49 -13.27 29.38
C TRP A 1028 -15.90 -14.03 30.58
N LYS A 1029 -15.95 -15.36 30.57
CA LYS A 1029 -15.46 -16.21 31.66
C LYS A 1029 -14.58 -17.33 31.13
N TYR A 1030 -13.28 -17.09 31.12
CA TYR A 1030 -12.27 -18.08 30.79
C TYR A 1030 -11.95 -18.95 32.00
N ARG A 1031 -11.72 -20.25 31.78
CA ARG A 1031 -11.49 -21.25 32.85
C ARG A 1031 -10.22 -22.04 32.62
N GLU A 1032 -9.58 -22.44 33.72
CA GLU A 1032 -8.37 -23.27 33.71
C GLU A 1032 -7.28 -22.69 32.79
N CYS A 1033 -6.94 -21.42 33.04
CA CYS A 1033 -5.97 -20.64 32.30
C CYS A 1033 -4.55 -20.74 32.88
N GLU A 1034 -3.57 -20.61 31.99
CA GLU A 1034 -2.17 -20.35 32.28
C GLU A 1034 -1.65 -19.13 31.50
N ILE A 1035 -0.53 -18.55 31.98
CA ILE A 1035 0.19 -17.52 31.24
C ILE A 1035 1.14 -18.23 30.27
N ASP A 1036 0.88 -18.09 28.98
CA ASP A 1036 1.73 -18.61 27.91
C ASP A 1036 2.97 -17.72 27.73
N ASN A 1037 2.76 -16.40 27.68
CA ASN A 1037 3.83 -15.44 27.38
C ASN A 1037 3.63 -14.11 28.12
N PHE A 1038 4.72 -13.54 28.63
CA PHE A 1038 4.77 -12.21 29.23
C PHE A 1038 5.88 -11.38 28.58
N VAL A 1039 5.53 -10.20 28.06
CA VAL A 1039 6.50 -9.25 27.50
C VAL A 1039 6.25 -7.85 28.04
N THR A 1040 7.33 -7.14 28.37
CA THR A 1040 7.31 -5.70 28.61
C THR A 1040 8.12 -5.04 27.50
N TYR A 1041 7.58 -3.99 26.87
CA TYR A 1041 8.18 -3.31 25.73
C TYR A 1041 8.02 -1.79 25.82
N TYR A 1042 8.77 -1.07 24.98
CA TYR A 1042 8.69 0.38 24.85
C TYR A 1042 7.93 0.71 23.56
N ASP A 1043 6.82 1.41 23.69
CA ASP A 1043 5.95 1.79 22.57
C ASP A 1043 6.11 3.29 22.28
N ASP A 1044 6.92 3.59 21.26
CA ASP A 1044 7.09 4.93 20.71
C ASP A 1044 6.16 5.25 19.53
N SER A 1045 5.26 4.35 19.13
CA SER A 1045 4.44 4.54 17.92
C SER A 1045 3.24 5.47 18.14
N LEU A 1046 3.01 6.42 17.22
CA LEU A 1046 1.80 7.24 17.16
C LEU A 1046 0.62 6.53 16.45
N PHE A 1047 0.86 5.38 15.81
CA PHE A 1047 -0.22 4.57 15.21
C PHE A 1047 -1.04 3.80 16.25
N THR A 1048 -0.43 3.50 17.39
CA THR A 1048 -1.01 2.71 18.48
C THR A 1048 -1.63 3.61 19.53
N TYR A 1049 -2.77 3.21 20.09
CA TYR A 1049 -3.35 3.86 21.25
C TYR A 1049 -2.33 4.05 22.39
N LYS A 1050 -2.30 5.28 22.93
CA LYS A 1050 -1.55 5.65 24.15
C LYS A 1050 -2.45 5.61 25.38
N MET A 1051 -2.07 4.77 26.32
CA MET A 1051 -2.75 4.56 27.60
C MET A 1051 -2.51 5.74 28.55
N HIS A 1052 -1.39 6.44 28.39
CA HIS A 1052 -1.07 7.64 29.15
C HIS A 1052 -1.81 8.89 28.63
N GLN A 1053 -2.30 9.74 29.54
CA GLN A 1053 -3.09 10.94 29.24
C GLN A 1053 -2.40 11.99 28.35
N LYS A 1054 -1.08 11.90 28.18
CA LYS A 1054 -0.31 12.68 27.21
C LYS A 1054 0.18 11.72 26.13
N TRP A 1055 0.00 12.10 24.87
CA TRP A 1055 0.63 11.46 23.72
C TRP A 1055 2.15 11.57 23.82
N GLN A 1056 2.78 10.50 24.31
CA GLN A 1056 4.22 10.36 24.48
C GLN A 1056 4.58 8.86 24.33
N SER A 1057 5.87 8.53 24.19
CA SER A 1057 6.33 7.14 24.26
C SER A 1057 6.11 6.56 25.65
N GLU A 1058 5.64 5.33 25.75
CA GLU A 1058 5.28 4.69 27.03
C GLU A 1058 5.80 3.26 27.10
N PHE A 1059 6.14 2.79 28.30
CA PHE A 1059 6.36 1.36 28.53
C PHE A 1059 5.00 0.67 28.66
N LYS A 1060 4.89 -0.51 28.07
CA LYS A 1060 3.71 -1.37 28.12
C LYS A 1060 4.09 -2.77 28.57
N ASP A 1061 3.23 -3.41 29.35
CA ASP A 1061 3.21 -4.86 29.49
C ASP A 1061 2.11 -5.47 28.61
N LYS A 1062 2.39 -6.65 28.07
CA LYS A 1062 1.44 -7.53 27.38
C LYS A 1062 1.60 -8.94 27.93
N SER A 1063 0.47 -9.58 28.20
CA SER A 1063 0.42 -10.97 28.66
C SER A 1063 -0.54 -11.78 27.79
N ILE A 1064 -0.10 -12.94 27.31
CA ILE A 1064 -0.92 -13.90 26.56
C ILE A 1064 -1.30 -15.05 27.51
N PHE A 1065 -2.57 -15.42 27.46
CA PHE A 1065 -3.17 -16.49 28.24
C PHE A 1065 -3.69 -17.59 27.33
N SER A 1066 -3.60 -18.84 27.79
CA SER A 1066 -4.21 -20.01 27.15
C SER A 1066 -5.04 -20.76 28.19
N CYS A 1067 -6.25 -21.20 27.84
CA CYS A 1067 -7.26 -21.70 28.78
C CYS A 1067 -7.93 -23.00 28.30
N ALA A 1068 -8.61 -23.73 29.19
CA ALA A 1068 -9.34 -24.95 28.79
C ALA A 1068 -10.74 -24.65 28.21
N GLY A 1069 -11.35 -23.50 28.51
CA GLY A 1069 -12.64 -23.11 27.95
C GLY A 1069 -13.09 -21.68 28.28
N LEU A 1070 -14.17 -21.25 27.61
CA LEU A 1070 -14.80 -19.93 27.70
C LEU A 1070 -16.31 -20.08 27.97
N THR A 1071 -16.95 -19.04 28.50
CA THR A 1071 -18.41 -18.88 28.59
C THR A 1071 -18.72 -17.39 28.50
N ILE A 1072 -19.67 -16.99 27.65
CA ILE A 1072 -20.02 -15.57 27.44
C ILE A 1072 -21.48 -15.31 27.87
N ASN A 1073 -21.68 -14.28 28.69
CA ASN A 1073 -22.99 -13.79 29.13
C ASN A 1073 -23.17 -12.32 28.72
N SER A 1074 -24.41 -11.85 28.62
CA SER A 1074 -24.79 -10.47 28.27
C SER A 1074 -25.82 -9.85 29.21
#